data_AF-A0A7M7KPC7-F1
#
_entry.id   AF-A0A7M7KPC7-F1
#
_cell.length_a   1.000
_cell.length_b   1.000
_cell.length_c   1.000
_cell.angle_alpha   90.00
_cell.angle_beta   90.00
_cell.angle_gamma   90.00
#
_symmetry.space_group_name_H-M   'P 1'
#
loop_
_entity.id
_entity.type
_entity.pdbx_description
1 polymer ?
#
loop_
_entity_poly.entity_id
_entity_poly.type
_entity_poly.pdbx_seq_one_letter_code
_entity_poly.pdbx_strand_id
1 'polypeptide(L)'
;MTFSPGSAASYATTNCRIYEPRRGLKINCDVIRQRHCFPRDHDYVRLFGYSYQRKTVLQNTSTRHGAFHLLKYHLQPFTTLSAGVGGSYDSHQAAEKSAEDVVYFLDFLYQELTIGETVYEEQELISVLVELSRSLQFSGRCSECVVSVDERSFHLLLKLWETAWKISVAVEARLINNAVMSSYAHVLGRLLFWDLISSIQKLSGTSCACLQETLVEVARFRASLLWDDLSKAQDEIVCLCDQEWWTLPMGCKTGVPSTLQLEIVNHLLQERVPLSPNPSYCRLLILSALTQNPDLAVSTAKTLSTFWPQNATEIIMPILDHFLANMDESYDRPIASKPGTMEKFIENDISARSLMNLCDHICSSDMKQSNVFYECLSLCAGALRGATPEGNPLRQIIGRVYLKLSRARVLAFSRSGVINFTLTMLVLARYSTDGSSKNHNLNDILKRFQERVVPPADLPLTSARVCLLVSCLSSFQLLFNLLQQPVDLAPILSFAVQRLHQESTKVHCSEVVPPLLEVLEDLATADAFNNGLILYSEIQTIYNKCSPSLRVSIQTTCSSMIDRFYKHNFESDDNPKARLSQDAFVSSTISLALPLAMTSLSQMEKYSSNYELNCAADLCAEILIGLVKWRHPLSGTLTRASFIQDVIRHVDRQPVFVVRTLALIVKKSDGETFIKVWQETEGPGLLLKLIMYVRSPLVEMDLVTRLVLKKIKSELLQVDPAPTADFMSCYQQLLCYWSRRHQELMQSCSIAEAAAFRKTVRALLRAVHFDAKAVLDLPNGQVAHLYQVVALLFSDAPDLLYTKGLADCPLPRLVETFVYPKSLLREGKVVLPRMLVECMRAQGHRFLLGLAQLFRDNDAFIGRRFSEIVGYYCKIFPQATPISLFIQQTAMESPKLTKIMLDTVWSLDIDRTAVIDVLLAILKKCSDSLSSSTQITKVIGPLMASSLCKTDAARTLPIVDLVASTWPELAEYIVHDGGIQAALSSTQNRRALEQVKKKVRLLGVK
;
A
#
# COMPACT_ATOMS: atom_id res chain seq x y z
N MET A 1 -26.95 -46.76 12.09
CA MET A 1 -25.77 -47.61 11.85
C MET A 1 -25.62 -48.52 13.04
N THR A 2 -25.67 -49.84 12.82
CA THR A 2 -25.55 -50.88 13.83
C THR A 2 -24.11 -50.95 14.34
N PHE A 3 -23.89 -50.61 15.61
CA PHE A 3 -22.57 -50.70 16.25
C PHE A 3 -22.23 -52.17 16.54
N SER A 4 -21.10 -52.64 16.04
CA SER A 4 -20.49 -53.90 16.44
C SER A 4 -19.77 -53.73 17.79
N PRO A 5 -19.77 -54.73 18.68
CA PRO A 5 -19.14 -54.66 20.01
C PRO A 5 -17.60 -54.80 19.97
N GLY A 6 -16.95 -54.43 18.86
CA GLY A 6 -15.55 -54.74 18.59
C GLY A 6 -14.52 -53.62 18.83
N SER A 7 -14.91 -52.40 19.22
CA SER A 7 -13.95 -51.27 19.32
C SER A 7 -13.53 -50.89 20.75
N ALA A 8 -14.00 -51.58 21.79
CA ALA A 8 -13.65 -51.26 23.18
C ALA A 8 -12.25 -51.73 23.61
N ALA A 9 -11.49 -52.42 22.76
CA ALA A 9 -10.25 -53.09 23.16
C ALA A 9 -8.93 -52.37 22.79
N SER A 10 -8.94 -51.18 22.16
CA SER A 10 -7.69 -50.54 21.68
C SER A 10 -7.29 -49.21 22.33
N TYR A 11 -7.97 -48.75 23.39
CA TYR A 11 -7.62 -47.47 24.06
C TYR A 11 -6.84 -47.62 25.39
N ALA A 12 -6.31 -48.81 25.71
CA ALA A 12 -5.66 -49.05 27.00
C ALA A 12 -4.16 -48.67 27.07
N THR A 13 -3.57 -48.03 26.04
CA THR A 13 -2.13 -47.74 26.06
C THR A 13 -1.79 -46.41 25.41
N THR A 14 -2.07 -45.29 26.07
CA THR A 14 -1.35 -44.02 25.83
C THR A 14 -1.48 -43.03 26.99
N ASN A 15 -0.40 -42.92 27.78
CA ASN A 15 0.06 -41.73 28.52
C ASN A 15 -0.82 -41.10 29.62
N CYS A 16 -0.99 -41.77 30.76
CA CYS A 16 -1.08 -41.07 32.05
C CYS A 16 0.33 -40.57 32.45
N ARG A 17 0.72 -39.36 32.02
CA ARG A 17 1.86 -38.65 32.63
C ARG A 17 1.38 -37.98 33.91
N ILE A 18 1.64 -38.61 35.05
CA ILE A 18 1.51 -37.98 36.38
C ILE A 18 2.46 -36.77 36.40
N TYR A 19 1.92 -35.58 36.61
CA TYR A 19 2.69 -34.34 36.75
C TYR A 19 3.55 -34.39 38.02
N GLU A 20 4.86 -34.13 37.88
CA GLU A 20 5.75 -33.86 39.01
C GLU A 20 5.42 -32.49 39.61
N PRO A 21 5.19 -32.38 40.94
CA PRO A 21 5.05 -31.07 41.59
C PRO A 21 6.40 -30.33 41.57
N ARG A 22 6.39 -29.09 41.05
CA ARG A 22 7.55 -28.18 41.09
C ARG A 22 7.94 -27.89 42.54
N ARG A 23 9.10 -28.45 42.93
CA ARG A 23 10.03 -28.06 44.00
C ARG A 23 9.39 -27.66 45.34
N GLY A 24 9.33 -28.63 46.26
CA GLY A 24 9.08 -28.34 47.68
C GLY A 24 8.98 -29.54 48.61
N LEU A 25 8.81 -30.76 48.08
CA LEU A 25 8.81 -31.99 48.88
C LEU A 25 9.48 -33.12 48.08
N LYS A 26 10.62 -33.61 48.57
CA LYS A 26 11.21 -34.89 48.12
C LYS A 26 10.29 -36.02 48.57
N ILE A 27 9.24 -36.30 47.81
CA ILE A 27 8.52 -37.57 47.90
C ILE A 27 9.16 -38.49 46.87
N ASN A 28 9.61 -39.65 47.34
CA ASN A 28 10.36 -40.64 46.59
C ASN A 28 9.44 -41.27 45.50
N CYS A 29 9.52 -40.79 44.26
CA CYS A 29 8.71 -41.26 43.13
C CYS A 29 8.92 -42.76 42.80
N ASP A 30 9.90 -43.43 43.40
CA ASP A 30 10.14 -44.87 43.25
C ASP A 30 9.12 -45.74 44.01
N VAL A 31 8.47 -45.22 45.06
CA VAL A 31 7.47 -45.98 45.85
C VAL A 31 6.09 -46.00 45.17
N ILE A 32 5.74 -44.93 44.44
CA ILE A 32 4.47 -44.85 43.70
C ILE A 32 4.55 -45.64 42.39
N ARG A 33 5.72 -45.71 41.73
CA ARG A 33 5.93 -46.58 40.56
C ARG A 33 5.89 -48.07 40.90
N GLN A 34 6.22 -48.48 42.12
CA GLN A 34 6.18 -49.89 42.53
C GLN A 34 4.82 -50.36 43.08
N ARG A 35 3.90 -49.46 43.46
CA ARG A 35 2.57 -49.83 43.98
C ARG A 35 1.40 -49.58 43.04
N HIS A 36 1.59 -48.78 41.98
CA HIS A 36 0.49 -48.36 41.10
C HIS A 36 0.70 -48.68 39.60
N CYS A 37 1.61 -49.60 39.28
CA CYS A 37 1.64 -50.27 37.98
C CYS A 37 1.55 -51.77 38.23
N PHE A 38 0.38 -52.38 38.05
CA PHE A 38 0.33 -53.83 37.87
C PHE A 38 0.83 -54.15 36.46
N PRO A 39 1.89 -54.96 36.31
CA PRO A 39 1.97 -55.86 35.18
C PRO A 39 0.75 -56.80 35.26
N ARG A 40 0.24 -57.20 34.10
CA ARG A 40 -0.85 -58.17 33.92
C ARG A 40 -0.51 -59.56 34.50
N ASP A 41 -0.46 -59.73 35.82
CA ASP A 41 -0.47 -61.06 36.42
C ASP A 41 -1.92 -61.50 36.62
N HIS A 42 -2.42 -62.28 35.65
CA HIS A 42 -3.81 -62.71 35.53
C HIS A 42 -4.29 -63.72 36.59
N ASP A 43 -3.45 -64.13 37.56
CA ASP A 43 -3.72 -65.30 38.43
C ASP A 43 -4.03 -64.98 39.90
N TYR A 44 -3.71 -63.78 40.42
CA TYR A 44 -3.91 -63.43 41.83
C TYR A 44 -4.53 -62.03 42.02
N VAL A 45 -5.36 -61.89 43.05
CA VAL A 45 -6.17 -60.69 43.35
C VAL A 45 -6.02 -60.35 44.83
N ARG A 46 -5.74 -59.08 45.15
CA ARG A 46 -5.78 -58.60 46.54
C ARG A 46 -7.18 -58.12 46.93
N LEU A 47 -7.73 -58.66 48.00
CA LEU A 47 -9.01 -58.28 48.60
C LEU A 47 -8.79 -57.99 50.09
N PHE A 48 -9.11 -56.75 50.52
CA PHE A 48 -9.07 -56.32 51.93
C PHE A 48 -7.76 -56.69 52.66
N GLY A 49 -6.61 -56.40 52.03
CA GLY A 49 -5.28 -56.70 52.55
C GLY A 49 -4.76 -58.14 52.35
N TYR A 50 -5.54 -59.05 51.78
CA TYR A 50 -5.16 -60.45 51.54
C TYR A 50 -5.06 -60.79 50.06
N SER A 51 -4.10 -61.64 49.65
CA SER A 51 -3.92 -62.08 48.26
C SER A 51 -4.57 -63.44 48.03
N TYR A 52 -5.52 -63.51 47.11
CA TYR A 52 -6.24 -64.73 46.72
C TYR A 52 -5.88 -65.14 45.29
N GLN A 53 -5.98 -66.44 44.96
CA GLN A 53 -5.99 -66.84 43.56
C GLN A 53 -7.29 -66.40 42.89
N ARG A 54 -7.18 -65.79 41.71
CA ARG A 54 -8.30 -65.23 40.94
C ARG A 54 -9.40 -66.28 40.72
N LYS A 55 -9.03 -67.50 40.33
CA LYS A 55 -9.96 -68.63 40.13
C LYS A 55 -10.74 -69.00 41.39
N THR A 56 -10.12 -68.92 42.56
CA THR A 56 -10.74 -69.27 43.85
C THR A 56 -11.83 -68.28 44.26
N VAL A 57 -11.58 -66.98 44.05
CA VAL A 57 -12.59 -65.93 44.30
C VAL A 57 -13.76 -66.06 43.34
N LEU A 58 -13.49 -66.40 42.07
CA LEU A 58 -14.50 -66.55 41.03
C LEU A 58 -15.35 -67.82 41.19
N GLN A 59 -14.81 -68.93 41.68
CA GLN A 59 -15.52 -70.22 41.73
C GLN A 59 -16.26 -70.48 43.05
N ASN A 60 -15.91 -69.78 44.14
CA ASN A 60 -16.46 -70.04 45.46
C ASN A 60 -17.47 -68.96 45.90
N THR A 61 -18.75 -69.33 45.92
CA THR A 61 -19.87 -68.47 46.37
C THR A 61 -19.70 -67.98 47.80
N SER A 62 -19.15 -68.80 48.71
CA SER A 62 -18.92 -68.41 50.11
C SER A 62 -17.84 -67.32 50.24
N THR A 63 -16.78 -67.40 49.44
CA THR A 63 -15.67 -66.42 49.43
C THR A 63 -16.12 -65.11 48.81
N ARG A 64 -16.95 -65.18 47.77
CA ARG A 64 -17.62 -64.04 47.14
C ARG A 64 -18.55 -63.33 48.12
N HIS A 65 -19.43 -64.07 48.80
CA HIS A 65 -20.36 -63.51 49.80
C HIS A 65 -19.63 -62.91 51.01
N GLY A 66 -18.54 -63.54 51.46
CA GLY A 66 -17.65 -63.01 52.50
C GLY A 66 -16.95 -61.71 52.11
N ALA A 67 -16.48 -61.59 50.86
CA ALA A 67 -15.89 -60.35 50.34
C ALA A 67 -16.91 -59.20 50.31
N PHE A 68 -18.18 -59.47 49.99
CA PHE A 68 -19.24 -58.45 50.06
C PHE A 68 -19.63 -58.06 51.49
N HIS A 69 -19.57 -58.99 52.44
CA HIS A 69 -19.74 -58.66 53.85
C HIS A 69 -18.61 -57.79 54.41
N LEU A 70 -17.36 -58.04 53.97
CA LEU A 70 -16.20 -57.22 54.32
C LEU A 70 -16.28 -55.81 53.70
N LEU A 71 -16.73 -55.71 52.44
CA LEU A 71 -17.01 -54.44 51.78
C LEU A 71 -17.89 -53.52 52.66
N LYS A 72 -18.98 -54.07 53.22
CA LYS A 72 -19.89 -53.33 54.11
C LYS A 72 -19.22 -52.80 55.37
N TYR A 73 -18.29 -53.56 55.96
CA TYR A 73 -17.51 -53.15 57.13
C TYR A 73 -16.52 -52.04 56.77
N HIS A 74 -15.85 -52.16 55.63
CA HIS A 74 -14.86 -51.20 55.16
C HIS A 74 -15.45 -49.85 54.67
N LEU A 75 -16.76 -49.78 54.44
CA LEU A 75 -17.46 -48.54 54.07
C LEU A 75 -18.00 -47.75 55.29
N GLN A 76 -18.06 -48.35 56.49
CA GLN A 76 -18.52 -47.66 57.71
C GLN A 76 -17.76 -46.37 58.07
N PRO A 77 -16.42 -46.25 57.91
CA PRO A 77 -15.69 -45.04 58.28
C PRO A 77 -16.09 -43.77 57.51
N PHE A 78 -16.65 -43.92 56.31
CA PHE A 78 -17.12 -42.78 55.50
C PHE A 78 -18.43 -42.18 56.03
N THR A 79 -19.21 -42.97 56.74
CA THR A 79 -20.47 -42.55 57.38
C THR A 79 -20.25 -41.63 58.58
N THR A 80 -19.08 -41.74 59.21
CA THR A 80 -18.71 -40.95 60.39
C THR A 80 -18.05 -39.61 60.05
N LEU A 81 -17.61 -39.40 58.80
CA LEU A 81 -17.02 -38.14 58.33
C LEU A 81 -18.08 -37.06 58.04
N SER A 82 -19.33 -37.43 57.74
CA SER A 82 -20.42 -36.48 57.48
C SER A 82 -21.08 -35.93 58.75
N ALA A 83 -20.80 -36.51 59.91
CA ALA A 83 -21.55 -36.26 61.14
C ALA A 83 -20.87 -35.33 62.17
N GLY A 84 -19.69 -34.76 61.90
CA GLY A 84 -19.02 -33.94 62.92
C GLY A 84 -17.91 -33.03 62.43
N VAL A 85 -18.06 -31.74 62.70
CA VAL A 85 -16.96 -30.77 62.73
C VAL A 85 -15.96 -31.22 63.81
N GLY A 86 -14.82 -31.79 63.40
CA GLY A 86 -13.69 -32.05 64.30
C GLY A 86 -13.23 -33.52 64.45
N GLY A 87 -13.06 -34.26 63.35
CA GLY A 87 -12.44 -35.60 63.38
C GLY A 87 -10.91 -35.55 63.54
N SER A 88 -10.35 -36.43 64.37
CA SER A 88 -8.90 -36.58 64.60
C SER A 88 -8.14 -37.12 63.38
N TYR A 89 -6.83 -36.84 63.27
CA TYR A 89 -5.96 -37.28 62.17
C TYR A 89 -5.96 -38.83 61.94
N ASP A 90 -6.21 -39.63 62.98
CA ASP A 90 -6.21 -41.11 62.91
C ASP A 90 -7.46 -41.71 62.22
N SER A 91 -8.62 -41.04 62.30
CA SER A 91 -9.83 -41.51 61.63
C SER A 91 -9.78 -41.31 60.11
N HIS A 92 -9.02 -40.32 59.64
CA HIS A 92 -8.79 -40.09 58.21
C HIS A 92 -7.90 -41.17 57.58
N GLN A 93 -6.79 -41.57 58.24
CA GLN A 93 -5.91 -42.64 57.73
C GLN A 93 -6.59 -44.02 57.69
N ALA A 94 -7.41 -44.34 58.68
CA ALA A 94 -8.19 -45.58 58.70
C ALA A 94 -9.27 -45.58 57.60
N ALA A 95 -9.94 -44.46 57.36
CA ALA A 95 -10.89 -44.30 56.27
C ALA A 95 -10.19 -44.40 54.90
N GLU A 96 -9.06 -43.72 54.70
CA GLU A 96 -8.27 -43.78 53.45
C GLU A 96 -7.86 -45.20 53.08
N LYS A 97 -7.28 -45.95 54.02
CA LYS A 97 -6.85 -47.34 53.79
C LYS A 97 -8.03 -48.26 53.49
N SER A 98 -9.15 -48.02 54.16
CA SER A 98 -10.39 -48.75 53.94
C SER A 98 -11.02 -48.44 52.57
N ALA A 99 -10.98 -47.18 52.09
CA ALA A 99 -11.40 -46.82 50.74
C ALA A 99 -10.50 -47.44 49.66
N GLU A 100 -9.18 -47.44 49.86
CA GLU A 100 -8.25 -48.04 48.91
C GLU A 100 -8.59 -49.53 48.70
N ASP A 101 -8.75 -50.29 49.79
CA ASP A 101 -9.13 -51.71 49.75
C ASP A 101 -10.49 -51.93 49.06
N VAL A 102 -11.45 -51.02 49.27
CA VAL A 102 -12.76 -51.06 48.61
C VAL A 102 -12.65 -50.77 47.12
N VAL A 103 -11.94 -49.70 46.71
CA VAL A 103 -11.73 -49.34 45.31
C VAL A 103 -11.02 -50.49 44.57
N TYR A 104 -10.02 -51.13 45.19
CA TYR A 104 -9.35 -52.29 44.61
C TYR A 104 -10.29 -53.47 44.38
N PHE A 105 -11.18 -53.75 45.34
CA PHE A 105 -12.19 -54.81 45.16
C PHE A 105 -13.17 -54.49 44.03
N LEU A 106 -13.58 -53.23 43.89
CA LEU A 106 -14.49 -52.81 42.83
C LEU A 106 -13.82 -52.78 41.46
N ASP A 107 -12.57 -52.35 41.36
CA ASP A 107 -11.79 -52.43 40.12
C ASP A 107 -11.61 -53.88 39.69
N PHE A 108 -11.33 -54.79 40.63
CA PHE A 108 -11.31 -56.23 40.37
C PHE A 108 -12.66 -56.72 39.83
N LEU A 109 -13.76 -56.40 40.52
CA LEU A 109 -15.11 -56.79 40.08
C LEU A 109 -15.43 -56.29 38.66
N TYR A 110 -15.08 -55.03 38.37
CA TYR A 110 -15.25 -54.44 37.04
C TYR A 110 -14.42 -55.17 35.95
N GLN A 111 -13.17 -55.53 36.24
CA GLN A 111 -12.32 -56.30 35.33
C GLN A 111 -12.91 -57.69 35.03
N GLU A 112 -13.46 -58.37 36.03
CA GLU A 112 -14.13 -59.67 35.81
C GLU A 112 -15.41 -59.54 34.99
N LEU A 113 -16.17 -58.46 35.20
CA LEU A 113 -17.38 -58.16 34.44
C LEU A 113 -17.08 -57.74 32.99
N THR A 114 -15.87 -57.32 32.65
CA THR A 114 -15.50 -56.93 31.28
C THR A 114 -14.81 -58.03 30.48
N ILE A 115 -14.06 -58.94 31.12
CA ILE A 115 -13.27 -59.99 30.43
C ILE A 115 -14.13 -61.14 29.85
N GLY A 116 -15.39 -61.29 30.29
CA GLY A 116 -16.41 -62.03 29.53
C GLY A 116 -16.49 -63.55 29.69
N GLU A 117 -15.68 -64.19 30.55
CA GLU A 117 -15.62 -65.67 30.62
C GLU A 117 -16.49 -66.33 31.72
N THR A 118 -17.15 -65.58 32.61
CA THR A 118 -17.92 -66.15 33.73
C THR A 118 -19.38 -65.70 33.80
N VAL A 119 -20.28 -66.69 33.95
CA VAL A 119 -21.71 -66.53 34.23
C VAL A 119 -21.90 -66.21 35.71
N TYR A 120 -22.15 -64.95 36.05
CA TYR A 120 -22.66 -64.57 37.36
C TYR A 120 -24.19 -64.73 37.37
N GLU A 121 -24.77 -65.16 38.49
CA GLU A 121 -26.23 -65.19 38.62
C GLU A 121 -26.77 -63.76 38.70
N GLU A 122 -27.87 -63.49 37.97
CA GLU A 122 -28.46 -62.16 37.86
C GLU A 122 -28.83 -61.56 39.23
N GLN A 123 -29.37 -62.37 40.15
CA GLN A 123 -29.74 -61.94 41.50
C GLN A 123 -28.54 -61.50 42.34
N GLU A 124 -27.38 -62.14 42.18
CA GLU A 124 -26.16 -61.75 42.89
C GLU A 124 -25.65 -60.39 42.40
N LEU A 125 -25.62 -60.16 41.09
CA LEU A 125 -25.21 -58.86 40.53
C LEU A 125 -26.13 -57.72 40.98
N ILE A 126 -27.43 -57.98 41.05
CA ILE A 126 -28.42 -57.02 41.55
C ILE A 126 -28.15 -56.69 43.02
N SER A 127 -27.99 -57.72 43.86
CA SER A 127 -27.70 -57.52 45.29
C SER A 127 -26.42 -56.70 45.51
N VAL A 128 -25.41 -56.90 44.67
CA VAL A 128 -24.15 -56.16 44.72
C VAL A 128 -24.36 -54.69 44.35
N LEU A 129 -25.11 -54.40 43.28
CA LEU A 129 -25.42 -53.02 42.90
C LEU A 129 -26.24 -52.29 43.97
N VAL A 130 -27.20 -52.95 44.60
CA VAL A 130 -28.01 -52.36 45.69
C VAL A 130 -27.15 -52.01 46.89
N GLU A 131 -26.28 -52.93 47.32
CA GLU A 131 -25.46 -52.70 48.51
C GLU A 131 -24.33 -51.69 48.25
N LEU A 132 -23.81 -51.63 47.01
CA LEU A 132 -22.92 -50.55 46.56
C LEU A 132 -23.60 -49.19 46.59
N SER A 133 -24.84 -49.11 46.09
CA SER A 133 -25.59 -47.85 46.06
C SER A 133 -25.88 -47.33 47.47
N ARG A 134 -26.32 -48.21 48.38
CA ARG A 134 -26.47 -47.88 49.81
C ARG A 134 -25.16 -47.36 50.39
N SER A 135 -24.06 -48.00 50.07
CA SER A 135 -22.74 -47.63 50.57
C SER A 135 -22.29 -46.25 50.07
N LEU A 136 -22.54 -45.94 48.79
CA LEU A 136 -22.30 -44.61 48.23
C LEU A 136 -23.16 -43.53 48.90
N GLN A 137 -24.41 -43.86 49.26
CA GLN A 137 -25.31 -42.95 49.98
C GLN A 137 -24.72 -42.59 51.34
N PHE A 138 -24.19 -43.60 52.01
CA PHE A 138 -23.63 -43.51 53.34
C PHE A 138 -22.24 -42.82 53.35
N SER A 139 -21.45 -42.95 52.27
CA SER A 139 -20.15 -42.28 52.15
C SER A 139 -20.23 -40.77 51.90
N GLY A 140 -21.43 -40.25 51.66
CA GLY A 140 -21.64 -38.86 51.28
C GLY A 140 -21.36 -38.58 49.80
N ARG A 141 -21.81 -37.42 49.35
CA ARG A 141 -21.64 -36.93 47.97
C ARG A 141 -20.29 -36.26 47.78
N CYS A 142 -19.72 -36.38 46.58
CA CYS A 142 -18.50 -35.67 46.19
C CYS A 142 -18.66 -34.17 46.43
N SER A 143 -19.81 -33.60 46.06
CA SER A 143 -20.08 -32.18 46.21
C SER A 143 -20.18 -31.72 47.65
N GLU A 144 -20.63 -32.56 48.57
CA GLU A 144 -20.72 -32.22 50.01
C GLU A 144 -19.35 -32.23 50.68
N CYS A 145 -18.43 -33.04 50.17
CA CYS A 145 -17.10 -33.26 50.75
C CYS A 145 -15.99 -32.38 50.13
N VAL A 146 -16.23 -31.76 48.97
CA VAL A 146 -15.17 -31.12 48.15
C VAL A 146 -14.41 -29.97 48.83
N VAL A 147 -14.99 -29.31 49.83
CA VAL A 147 -14.36 -28.18 50.56
C VAL A 147 -13.90 -28.60 51.98
N SER A 148 -14.43 -29.69 52.52
CA SER A 148 -14.24 -30.12 53.91
C SER A 148 -13.19 -31.22 54.07
N VAL A 149 -12.75 -31.83 52.97
CA VAL A 149 -11.89 -33.01 52.95
C VAL A 149 -10.60 -32.74 52.16
N ASP A 150 -9.50 -33.39 52.53
CA ASP A 150 -8.22 -33.26 51.84
C ASP A 150 -8.26 -33.83 50.40
N GLU A 151 -7.30 -33.41 49.57
CA GLU A 151 -7.25 -33.75 48.14
C GLU A 151 -7.24 -35.26 47.89
N ARG A 152 -6.54 -36.06 48.72
CA ARG A 152 -6.42 -37.50 48.53
C ARG A 152 -7.74 -38.21 48.82
N SER A 153 -8.36 -37.87 49.95
CA SER A 153 -9.66 -38.42 50.35
C SER A 153 -10.77 -38.06 49.35
N PHE A 154 -10.72 -36.86 48.77
CA PHE A 154 -11.63 -36.46 47.69
C PHE A 154 -11.45 -37.31 46.42
N HIS A 155 -10.20 -37.55 45.97
CA HIS A 155 -9.92 -38.42 44.82
C HIS A 155 -10.38 -39.86 45.04
N LEU A 156 -10.23 -40.39 46.27
CA LEU A 156 -10.71 -41.72 46.64
C LEU A 156 -12.24 -41.82 46.55
N LEU A 157 -12.97 -40.81 47.05
CA LEU A 157 -14.43 -40.75 46.94
C LEU A 157 -14.89 -40.65 45.48
N LEU A 158 -14.24 -39.82 44.67
CA LEU A 158 -14.50 -39.72 43.24
C LEU A 158 -14.29 -41.07 42.54
N LYS A 159 -13.19 -41.77 42.86
CA LYS A 159 -12.89 -43.07 42.25
C LYS A 159 -13.89 -44.14 42.68
N LEU A 160 -14.36 -44.11 43.92
CA LEU A 160 -15.41 -45.00 44.42
C LEU A 160 -16.70 -44.83 43.61
N TRP A 161 -17.14 -43.58 43.44
CA TRP A 161 -18.30 -43.22 42.62
C TRP A 161 -18.15 -43.66 41.14
N GLU A 162 -17.01 -43.35 40.53
CA GLU A 162 -16.70 -43.74 39.14
C GLU A 162 -16.74 -45.26 38.95
N THR A 163 -16.11 -46.02 39.84
CA THR A 163 -15.99 -47.47 39.71
C THR A 163 -17.32 -48.18 39.94
N ALA A 164 -18.12 -47.72 40.91
CA ALA A 164 -19.46 -48.22 41.14
C ALA A 164 -20.38 -47.99 39.94
N TRP A 165 -20.31 -46.80 39.32
CA TRP A 165 -21.03 -46.53 38.08
C TRP A 165 -20.56 -47.44 36.93
N LYS A 166 -19.23 -47.63 36.74
CA LYS A 166 -18.66 -48.53 35.72
C LYS A 166 -19.11 -49.98 35.86
N ILE A 167 -19.19 -50.49 37.10
CA ILE A 167 -19.74 -51.81 37.40
C ILE A 167 -21.20 -51.88 36.94
N SER A 168 -22.01 -50.87 37.28
CA SER A 168 -23.42 -50.81 36.87
C SER A 168 -23.57 -50.85 35.34
N VAL A 169 -22.72 -50.14 34.60
CA VAL A 169 -22.72 -50.16 33.13
C VAL A 169 -22.32 -51.54 32.58
N ALA A 170 -21.29 -52.17 33.14
CA ALA A 170 -20.83 -53.49 32.70
C ALA A 170 -21.88 -54.59 32.95
N VAL A 171 -22.63 -54.49 34.05
CA VAL A 171 -23.75 -55.38 34.36
C VAL A 171 -24.90 -55.17 33.38
N GLU A 172 -25.29 -53.92 33.10
CA GLU A 172 -26.37 -53.60 32.16
C GLU A 172 -26.09 -54.12 30.74
N ALA A 173 -24.85 -53.97 30.26
CA ALA A 173 -24.43 -54.47 28.94
C ALA A 173 -24.57 -56.01 28.78
N ARG A 174 -24.59 -56.76 29.89
CA ARG A 174 -24.76 -58.23 29.89
C ARG A 174 -26.23 -58.68 29.97
N LEU A 175 -27.15 -57.80 30.38
CA LEU A 175 -28.53 -58.16 30.76
C LEU A 175 -29.62 -57.59 29.82
N ILE A 176 -29.27 -57.35 28.54
CA ILE A 176 -30.02 -56.59 27.50
C ILE A 176 -31.54 -56.88 27.38
N ASN A 177 -32.07 -57.97 27.94
CA ASN A 177 -33.48 -58.36 27.84
C ASN A 177 -34.36 -58.06 29.08
N ASN A 178 -33.84 -57.46 30.17
CA ASN A 178 -34.62 -57.24 31.41
C ASN A 178 -34.91 -55.74 31.71
N ALA A 179 -36.19 -55.36 31.65
CA ALA A 179 -36.66 -53.97 31.81
C ALA A 179 -36.48 -53.37 33.21
N VAL A 180 -36.28 -54.20 34.25
CA VAL A 180 -36.08 -53.74 35.64
C VAL A 180 -34.64 -53.24 35.86
N MET A 181 -33.67 -53.83 35.16
CA MET A 181 -32.24 -53.51 35.32
C MET A 181 -31.72 -52.44 34.37
N SER A 182 -32.42 -52.15 33.26
CA SER A 182 -32.10 -51.06 32.33
C SER A 182 -32.29 -49.64 32.94
N SER A 183 -32.43 -49.54 34.26
CA SER A 183 -32.61 -48.30 35.00
C SER A 183 -31.44 -47.97 35.93
N TYR A 184 -30.66 -48.95 36.41
CA TYR A 184 -29.65 -48.71 37.47
C TYR A 184 -28.45 -47.90 37.01
N ALA A 185 -27.80 -48.27 35.89
CA ALA A 185 -26.64 -47.51 35.43
C ALA A 185 -27.06 -46.13 34.93
N HIS A 186 -28.27 -46.03 34.37
CA HIS A 186 -28.90 -44.77 34.03
C HIS A 186 -29.22 -43.91 35.26
N VAL A 187 -29.70 -44.45 36.39
CA VAL A 187 -29.96 -43.68 37.60
C VAL A 187 -28.67 -43.29 38.31
N LEU A 188 -27.74 -44.23 38.54
CA LEU A 188 -26.44 -43.97 39.18
C LEU A 188 -25.59 -43.00 38.35
N GLY A 189 -25.58 -43.16 37.02
CA GLY A 189 -24.91 -42.22 36.13
C GLY A 189 -25.50 -40.82 36.19
N ARG A 190 -26.83 -40.70 36.39
CA ARG A 190 -27.51 -39.39 36.56
C ARG A 190 -27.11 -38.72 37.87
N LEU A 191 -27.11 -39.47 38.97
CA LEU A 191 -26.73 -38.99 40.29
C LEU A 191 -25.26 -38.56 40.32
N LEU A 192 -24.36 -39.39 39.79
CA LEU A 192 -22.95 -39.06 39.68
C LEU A 192 -22.71 -37.82 38.82
N PHE A 193 -23.38 -37.72 37.67
CA PHE A 193 -23.26 -36.55 36.80
C PHE A 193 -23.60 -35.24 37.54
N TRP A 194 -24.71 -35.19 38.28
CA TRP A 194 -25.10 -33.99 39.03
C TRP A 194 -24.20 -33.70 40.23
N ASP A 195 -23.70 -34.75 40.89
CA ASP A 195 -22.76 -34.61 41.99
C ASP A 195 -21.41 -34.03 41.51
N LEU A 196 -20.95 -34.44 40.33
CA LEU A 196 -19.76 -33.88 39.67
C LEU A 196 -19.97 -32.40 39.31
N ILE A 197 -21.12 -32.04 38.72
CA ILE A 197 -21.44 -30.64 38.40
C ILE A 197 -21.48 -29.77 39.65
N SER A 198 -22.12 -30.24 40.72
CA SER A 198 -22.20 -29.51 41.99
C SER A 198 -20.81 -29.37 42.65
N SER A 199 -19.96 -30.38 42.52
CA SER A 199 -18.55 -30.33 42.97
C SER A 199 -17.77 -29.25 42.21
N ILE A 200 -17.90 -29.19 40.89
CA ILE A 200 -17.26 -28.17 40.04
C ILE A 200 -17.75 -26.76 40.40
N GLN A 201 -19.05 -26.60 40.67
CA GLN A 201 -19.62 -25.32 41.07
C GLN A 201 -19.01 -24.81 42.38
N LYS A 202 -18.85 -25.67 43.39
CA LYS A 202 -18.27 -25.30 44.69
C LYS A 202 -16.77 -24.99 44.60
N LEU A 203 -16.07 -25.58 43.65
CA LEU A 203 -14.64 -25.32 43.39
C LEU A 203 -14.39 -24.04 42.55
N SER A 204 -15.42 -23.26 42.21
CA SER A 204 -15.32 -22.01 41.44
C SER A 204 -14.62 -22.15 40.08
N GLY A 205 -14.76 -23.31 39.43
CA GLY A 205 -14.28 -23.55 38.06
C GLY A 205 -12.81 -23.99 37.96
N THR A 206 -12.62 -25.26 37.56
CA THR A 206 -11.41 -25.82 36.90
C THR A 206 -10.12 -26.02 37.73
N SER A 207 -10.19 -26.66 38.92
CA SER A 207 -8.96 -27.03 39.64
C SER A 207 -8.61 -28.53 39.69
N CYS A 208 -9.53 -29.47 39.39
CA CYS A 208 -9.18 -30.91 39.28
C CYS A 208 -9.39 -31.47 37.86
N ALA A 209 -8.29 -31.87 37.23
CA ALA A 209 -8.32 -32.64 35.97
C ALA A 209 -9.08 -33.96 36.14
N CYS A 210 -8.95 -34.60 37.31
CA CYS A 210 -9.66 -35.82 37.67
C CYS A 210 -11.19 -35.71 37.48
N LEU A 211 -11.78 -34.64 38.01
CA LEU A 211 -13.22 -34.40 37.94
C LEU A 211 -13.69 -34.14 36.52
N GLN A 212 -12.88 -33.44 35.74
CA GLN A 212 -13.18 -33.14 34.33
C GLN A 212 -13.13 -34.41 33.48
N GLU A 213 -12.11 -35.25 33.66
CA GLU A 213 -11.99 -36.54 32.96
C GLU A 213 -13.16 -37.47 33.30
N THR A 214 -13.51 -37.62 34.58
CA THR A 214 -14.66 -38.44 35.01
C THR A 214 -15.98 -37.86 34.50
N LEU A 215 -16.17 -36.53 34.51
CA LEU A 215 -17.35 -35.89 33.95
C LEU A 215 -17.50 -36.18 32.46
N VAL A 216 -16.41 -36.11 31.69
CA VAL A 216 -16.39 -36.42 30.26
C VAL A 216 -16.77 -37.88 30.03
N GLU A 217 -16.24 -38.81 30.83
CA GLU A 217 -16.55 -40.24 30.72
C GLU A 217 -18.03 -40.54 31.00
N VAL A 218 -18.58 -40.00 32.09
CA VAL A 218 -20.00 -40.16 32.45
C VAL A 218 -20.90 -39.50 31.40
N ALA A 219 -20.53 -38.31 30.91
CA ALA A 219 -21.29 -37.61 29.87
C ALA A 219 -21.30 -38.36 28.53
N ARG A 220 -20.22 -39.07 28.15
CA ARG A 220 -20.19 -39.92 26.95
C ARG A 220 -21.23 -41.03 27.00
N PHE A 221 -21.36 -41.69 28.15
CA PHE A 221 -22.38 -42.72 28.36
C PHE A 221 -23.80 -42.14 28.31
N ARG A 222 -23.98 -40.93 28.84
CA ARG A 222 -25.28 -40.25 28.93
C ARG A 222 -25.59 -39.32 27.77
N ALA A 223 -24.84 -39.36 26.68
CA ALA A 223 -24.89 -38.34 25.63
C ALA A 223 -26.30 -38.11 25.06
N SER A 224 -27.13 -39.16 24.95
CA SER A 224 -28.52 -39.07 24.46
C SER A 224 -29.52 -38.44 25.44
N LEU A 225 -29.22 -38.45 26.74
CA LEU A 225 -30.11 -37.97 27.82
C LEU A 225 -29.60 -36.67 28.46
N LEU A 226 -28.42 -36.18 28.05
CA LEU A 226 -27.74 -35.06 28.69
C LEU A 226 -28.60 -33.79 28.76
N TRP A 227 -29.35 -33.46 27.70
CA TRP A 227 -30.22 -32.27 27.68
C TRP A 227 -31.41 -32.37 28.63
N ASP A 228 -31.98 -33.57 28.74
CA ASP A 228 -33.05 -33.87 29.68
C ASP A 228 -32.55 -33.78 31.11
N ASP A 229 -31.33 -34.26 31.36
CA ASP A 229 -30.67 -34.12 32.65
C ASP A 229 -30.49 -32.64 33.00
N LEU A 230 -29.85 -31.85 32.13
CA LEU A 230 -29.59 -30.42 32.35
C LEU A 230 -30.87 -29.59 32.54
N SER A 231 -31.95 -29.90 31.81
CA SER A 231 -33.21 -29.13 31.87
C SER A 231 -34.09 -29.44 33.08
N LYS A 232 -34.06 -30.67 33.63
CA LYS A 232 -35.00 -31.14 34.67
C LYS A 232 -34.45 -31.11 36.10
N ALA A 233 -33.19 -30.76 36.30
CA ALA A 233 -32.47 -31.01 37.55
C ALA A 233 -32.80 -30.12 38.76
N GLN A 234 -33.95 -29.45 38.78
CA GLN A 234 -34.40 -28.74 39.98
C GLN A 234 -35.33 -29.66 40.78
N ASP A 235 -34.89 -30.05 41.97
CA ASP A 235 -35.69 -30.75 43.01
C ASP A 235 -36.34 -32.08 42.58
N GLU A 236 -35.69 -32.84 41.69
CA GLU A 236 -36.16 -34.17 41.30
C GLU A 236 -35.63 -35.26 42.26
N ILE A 237 -36.55 -36.04 42.81
CA ILE A 237 -36.24 -37.25 43.58
C ILE A 237 -36.17 -38.42 42.59
N VAL A 238 -35.03 -39.09 42.53
CA VAL A 238 -34.83 -40.30 41.74
C VAL A 238 -34.84 -41.50 42.68
N CYS A 239 -35.70 -42.47 42.40
CA CYS A 239 -35.76 -43.70 43.19
C CYS A 239 -34.82 -44.75 42.62
N LEU A 240 -33.97 -45.32 43.47
CA LEU A 240 -33.20 -46.52 43.20
C LEU A 240 -33.68 -47.59 44.19
N CYS A 241 -34.39 -48.60 43.71
CA CYS A 241 -35.12 -49.56 44.57
C CYS A 241 -36.13 -48.84 45.48
N ASP A 242 -36.08 -49.13 46.79
CA ASP A 242 -36.86 -48.51 47.86
C ASP A 242 -36.20 -47.22 48.40
N GLN A 243 -35.14 -46.71 47.77
CA GLN A 243 -34.41 -45.53 48.26
C GLN A 243 -34.61 -44.31 47.38
N GLU A 244 -34.91 -43.18 48.01
CA GLU A 244 -35.07 -41.88 47.38
C GLU A 244 -33.75 -41.09 47.39
N TRP A 245 -33.34 -40.60 46.23
CA TRP A 245 -32.13 -39.80 46.05
C TRP A 245 -32.45 -38.47 45.39
N TRP A 246 -32.02 -37.38 46.02
CA TRP A 246 -32.09 -36.07 45.41
C TRP A 246 -31.06 -35.93 44.29
N THR A 247 -31.36 -35.30 43.16
CA THR A 247 -30.31 -35.00 42.17
C THR A 247 -29.29 -33.98 42.70
N LEU A 248 -29.73 -33.03 43.53
CA LEU A 248 -28.89 -32.00 44.16
C LEU A 248 -28.81 -32.19 45.70
N PRO A 249 -27.74 -31.70 46.37
CA PRO A 249 -27.66 -31.70 47.83
C PRO A 249 -28.82 -30.96 48.49
N MET A 250 -29.29 -31.47 49.63
CA MET A 250 -30.43 -30.92 50.37
C MET A 250 -30.20 -29.45 50.76
N GLY A 251 -31.12 -28.55 50.36
CA GLY A 251 -31.09 -27.12 50.71
C GLY A 251 -30.52 -26.18 49.63
N CYS A 252 -30.07 -26.70 48.48
CA CYS A 252 -29.58 -25.90 47.37
C CYS A 252 -30.74 -25.26 46.56
N LYS A 253 -31.24 -24.10 47.01
CA LYS A 253 -32.37 -23.39 46.36
C LYS A 253 -32.02 -22.68 45.05
N THR A 254 -30.75 -22.62 44.67
CA THR A 254 -30.28 -21.95 43.46
C THR A 254 -29.85 -23.01 42.46
N GLY A 255 -30.59 -23.14 41.35
CA GLY A 255 -30.19 -24.00 40.23
C GLY A 255 -28.79 -23.65 39.72
N VAL A 256 -28.17 -24.58 38.98
CA VAL A 256 -26.83 -24.38 38.42
C VAL A 256 -26.82 -23.15 37.51
N PRO A 257 -25.89 -22.19 37.68
CA PRO A 257 -25.81 -21.00 36.85
C PRO A 257 -25.72 -21.36 35.36
N SER A 258 -26.44 -20.62 34.53
CA SER A 258 -26.43 -20.81 33.07
C SER A 258 -25.02 -20.68 32.46
N THR A 259 -24.17 -19.85 33.07
CA THR A 259 -22.74 -19.72 32.73
C THR A 259 -21.97 -21.02 32.91
N LEU A 260 -22.13 -21.69 34.06
CA LEU A 260 -21.48 -22.96 34.35
C LEU A 260 -22.01 -24.08 33.45
N GLN A 261 -23.31 -24.11 33.16
CA GLN A 261 -23.89 -25.08 32.23
C GLN A 261 -23.31 -24.93 30.81
N LEU A 262 -23.13 -23.69 30.34
CA LEU A 262 -22.49 -23.41 29.06
C LEU A 262 -21.02 -23.83 29.03
N GLU A 263 -20.27 -23.56 30.10
CA GLU A 263 -18.87 -23.99 30.24
C GLU A 263 -18.73 -25.52 30.17
N ILE A 264 -19.63 -26.25 30.84
CA ILE A 264 -19.66 -27.72 30.80
C ILE A 264 -19.93 -28.20 29.37
N VAL A 265 -20.97 -27.68 28.71
CA VAL A 265 -21.28 -28.07 27.32
C VAL A 265 -20.12 -27.76 26.39
N ASN A 266 -19.48 -26.60 26.54
CA ASN A 266 -18.29 -26.20 25.78
C ASN A 266 -17.14 -27.19 25.97
N HIS A 267 -16.84 -27.56 27.23
CA HIS A 267 -15.78 -28.49 27.57
C HIS A 267 -16.05 -29.89 26.99
N LEU A 268 -17.27 -30.42 27.13
CA LEU A 268 -17.65 -31.72 26.60
C LEU A 268 -17.52 -31.79 25.06
N LEU A 269 -17.87 -30.72 24.35
CA LEU A 269 -17.70 -30.66 22.89
C LEU A 269 -16.22 -30.62 22.48
N GLN A 270 -15.39 -29.85 23.20
CA GLN A 270 -13.94 -29.81 22.97
C GLN A 270 -13.29 -31.19 23.16
N GLU A 271 -13.76 -31.96 24.14
CA GLU A 271 -13.37 -33.35 24.41
C GLU A 271 -14.06 -34.39 23.49
N ARG A 272 -14.70 -33.92 22.40
CA ARG A 272 -15.32 -34.70 21.33
C ARG A 272 -16.42 -35.67 21.80
N VAL A 273 -17.17 -35.30 22.84
CA VAL A 273 -18.35 -36.06 23.26
C VAL A 273 -19.47 -35.91 22.21
N PRO A 274 -20.10 -37.01 21.73
CA PRO A 274 -21.08 -36.98 20.63
C PRO A 274 -22.44 -36.48 21.11
N LEU A 275 -22.55 -35.18 21.38
CA LEU A 275 -23.78 -34.53 21.82
C LEU A 275 -24.67 -34.17 20.61
N SER A 276 -25.96 -34.52 20.68
CA SER A 276 -26.95 -34.04 19.73
C SER A 276 -27.18 -32.53 19.91
N PRO A 277 -27.38 -31.73 18.85
CA PRO A 277 -27.67 -30.31 19.01
C PRO A 277 -29.02 -30.08 19.71
N ASN A 278 -29.05 -29.22 20.74
CA ASN A 278 -30.28 -28.69 21.33
C ASN A 278 -30.27 -27.15 21.29
N PRO A 279 -30.59 -26.55 20.14
CA PRO A 279 -30.45 -25.10 19.93
C PRO A 279 -31.38 -24.28 20.83
N SER A 280 -32.60 -24.77 21.09
CA SER A 280 -33.59 -24.10 21.94
C SER A 280 -33.09 -23.92 23.37
N TYR A 281 -32.50 -24.97 23.94
CA TYR A 281 -31.96 -24.92 25.30
C TYR A 281 -30.68 -24.08 25.37
N CYS A 282 -29.75 -24.27 24.43
CA CYS A 282 -28.53 -23.46 24.35
C CYS A 282 -28.85 -21.96 24.22
N ARG A 283 -29.89 -21.61 23.44
CA ARG A 283 -30.38 -20.24 23.30
C ARG A 283 -30.82 -19.62 24.64
N LEU A 284 -31.54 -20.36 25.47
CA LEU A 284 -31.97 -19.88 26.80
C LEU A 284 -30.77 -19.65 27.72
N LEU A 285 -29.82 -20.58 27.72
CA LEU A 285 -28.60 -20.45 28.52
C LEU A 285 -27.77 -19.23 28.08
N ILE A 286 -27.59 -19.05 26.76
CA ILE A 286 -26.85 -17.92 26.19
C ILE A 286 -27.53 -16.60 26.57
N LEU A 287 -28.85 -16.48 26.46
CA LEU A 287 -29.59 -15.28 26.87
C LEU A 287 -29.37 -14.92 28.34
N SER A 288 -29.37 -15.93 29.22
CA SER A 288 -29.11 -15.72 30.64
C SER A 288 -27.64 -15.36 30.92
N ALA A 289 -26.69 -15.90 30.16
CA ALA A 289 -25.27 -15.63 30.35
C ALA A 289 -24.85 -14.27 29.79
N LEU A 290 -25.46 -13.80 28.69
CA LEU A 290 -25.13 -12.52 28.05
C LEU A 290 -25.27 -11.31 28.97
N THR A 291 -26.23 -11.33 29.90
CA THR A 291 -26.45 -10.24 30.86
C THR A 291 -25.43 -10.22 32.00
N GLN A 292 -24.77 -11.35 32.28
CA GLN A 292 -23.85 -11.51 33.42
C GLN A 292 -22.38 -11.55 32.98
N ASN A 293 -22.09 -12.25 31.88
CA ASN A 293 -20.75 -12.44 31.32
C ASN A 293 -20.84 -12.59 29.79
N PRO A 294 -20.91 -11.48 29.02
CA PRO A 294 -21.04 -11.52 27.57
C PRO A 294 -19.82 -12.14 26.88
N ASP A 295 -18.64 -12.01 27.49
CA ASP A 295 -17.39 -12.57 26.96
C ASP A 295 -17.42 -14.09 26.86
N LEU A 296 -17.79 -14.74 27.98
CA LEU A 296 -17.95 -16.18 28.06
C LEU A 296 -19.07 -16.69 27.14
N ALA A 297 -20.20 -15.97 27.08
CA ALA A 297 -21.35 -16.35 26.26
C ALA A 297 -21.00 -16.36 24.76
N VAL A 298 -20.30 -15.33 24.28
CA VAL A 298 -19.87 -15.23 22.86
C VAL A 298 -18.79 -16.26 22.54
N SER A 299 -17.80 -16.44 23.42
CA SER A 299 -16.76 -17.47 23.24
C SER A 299 -17.35 -18.88 23.17
N THR A 300 -18.30 -19.19 24.05
CA THR A 300 -18.98 -20.49 24.04
C THR A 300 -19.80 -20.68 22.77
N ALA A 301 -20.56 -19.67 22.36
CA ALA A 301 -21.35 -19.71 21.13
C ALA A 301 -20.49 -19.92 19.87
N LYS A 302 -19.24 -19.43 19.87
CA LYS A 302 -18.25 -19.73 18.83
C LYS A 302 -17.98 -21.21 18.74
N THR A 303 -17.64 -21.85 19.85
CA THR A 303 -17.42 -23.30 19.90
C THR A 303 -18.66 -24.06 19.45
N LEU A 304 -19.84 -23.75 20.00
CA LEU A 304 -21.09 -24.41 19.62
C LEU A 304 -21.35 -24.32 18.11
N SER A 305 -21.12 -23.16 17.52
CA SER A 305 -21.34 -22.92 16.09
C SER A 305 -20.34 -23.68 15.20
N THR A 306 -19.13 -24.00 15.70
CA THR A 306 -18.17 -24.85 14.98
C THR A 306 -18.55 -26.33 14.99
N PHE A 307 -19.12 -26.83 16.09
CA PHE A 307 -19.57 -28.22 16.20
C PHE A 307 -20.95 -28.45 15.57
N TRP A 308 -21.84 -27.45 15.61
CA TRP A 308 -23.22 -27.53 15.09
C TRP A 308 -23.49 -26.42 14.05
N PRO A 309 -22.84 -26.47 12.88
CA PRO A 309 -22.94 -25.40 11.87
C PRO A 309 -24.37 -25.20 11.35
N GLN A 310 -25.19 -26.26 11.30
CA GLN A 310 -26.59 -26.18 10.86
C GLN A 310 -27.47 -25.34 11.80
N ASN A 311 -27.09 -25.21 13.07
CA ASN A 311 -27.83 -24.46 14.09
C ASN A 311 -27.17 -23.11 14.44
N ALA A 312 -26.06 -22.75 13.77
CA ALA A 312 -25.30 -21.54 14.07
C ALA A 312 -26.17 -20.28 14.09
N THR A 313 -27.10 -20.14 13.14
CA THR A 313 -28.02 -18.98 13.07
C THR A 313 -28.89 -18.88 14.33
N GLU A 314 -29.45 -19.98 14.83
CA GLU A 314 -30.31 -19.98 16.02
C GLU A 314 -29.53 -19.62 17.31
N ILE A 315 -28.26 -20.00 17.35
CA ILE A 315 -27.32 -19.71 18.46
C ILE A 315 -26.87 -18.24 18.44
N ILE A 316 -26.66 -17.67 17.25
CA ILE A 316 -26.14 -16.30 17.08
C ILE A 316 -27.23 -15.24 17.27
N MET A 317 -28.48 -15.51 16.86
CA MET A 317 -29.56 -14.51 16.92
C MET A 317 -29.77 -13.87 18.30
N PRO A 318 -29.77 -14.61 19.42
CA PRO A 318 -29.89 -14.03 20.77
C PRO A 318 -28.73 -13.10 21.14
N ILE A 319 -27.52 -13.44 20.70
CA ILE A 319 -26.29 -12.67 20.95
C ILE A 319 -26.36 -11.36 20.16
N LEU A 320 -26.68 -11.46 18.88
CA LEU A 320 -26.90 -10.30 18.03
C LEU A 320 -28.01 -9.41 18.61
N ASP A 321 -29.12 -10.00 19.07
CA ASP A 321 -30.25 -9.26 19.64
C ASP A 321 -29.88 -8.48 20.90
N HIS A 322 -28.94 -8.97 21.71
CA HIS A 322 -28.37 -8.28 22.87
C HIS A 322 -27.51 -7.09 22.44
N PHE A 323 -26.53 -7.31 21.56
CA PHE A 323 -25.65 -6.23 21.13
C PHE A 323 -26.36 -5.14 20.30
N LEU A 324 -27.35 -5.51 19.48
CA LEU A 324 -28.20 -4.53 18.78
C LEU A 324 -29.02 -3.66 19.76
N ALA A 325 -29.31 -4.16 20.96
CA ALA A 325 -29.96 -3.35 21.99
C ALA A 325 -28.97 -2.37 22.67
N ASN A 326 -27.68 -2.69 22.69
CA ASN A 326 -26.68 -1.99 23.47
C ASN A 326 -25.51 -1.48 22.61
N MET A 327 -25.82 -0.98 21.40
CA MET A 327 -24.83 -0.56 20.40
C MET A 327 -23.86 0.52 20.88
N ASP A 328 -24.26 1.36 21.84
CA ASP A 328 -23.46 2.46 22.39
C ASP A 328 -22.50 2.02 23.52
N GLU A 329 -22.60 0.79 24.03
CA GLU A 329 -21.71 0.31 25.08
C GLU A 329 -20.32 -0.07 24.52
N SER A 330 -19.27 0.14 25.32
CA SER A 330 -17.93 -0.40 25.02
C SER A 330 -17.79 -1.79 25.63
N TYR A 331 -17.33 -2.74 24.80
CA TYR A 331 -17.07 -4.14 25.17
C TYR A 331 -15.59 -4.49 24.98
N ASP A 332 -14.71 -3.52 25.19
CA ASP A 332 -13.27 -3.74 25.09
C ASP A 332 -12.79 -4.67 26.19
N ARG A 333 -12.10 -5.75 25.81
CA ARG A 333 -11.48 -6.65 26.80
C ARG A 333 -10.33 -5.91 27.48
N PRO A 334 -10.13 -6.04 28.81
CA PRO A 334 -8.97 -5.48 29.48
C PRO A 334 -7.70 -6.15 28.94
N ILE A 335 -7.00 -5.46 28.03
CA ILE A 335 -5.77 -5.98 27.42
C ILE A 335 -4.68 -6.05 28.49
N ALA A 336 -4.31 -7.25 28.91
CA ALA A 336 -3.02 -7.48 29.54
C ALA A 336 -1.95 -7.22 28.49
N SER A 337 -1.27 -6.08 28.60
CA SER A 337 -0.28 -5.58 27.65
C SER A 337 0.75 -6.65 27.27
N LYS A 338 0.63 -7.22 26.07
CA LYS A 338 1.75 -7.81 25.34
C LYS A 338 2.17 -6.84 24.23
N PRO A 339 3.48 -6.58 24.05
CA PRO A 339 3.96 -5.72 22.98
C PRO A 339 3.73 -6.44 21.64
N GLY A 340 2.90 -5.85 20.78
CA GLY A 340 2.54 -6.42 19.46
C GLY A 340 1.04 -6.44 19.15
N THR A 341 0.18 -6.17 20.13
CA THR A 341 -1.28 -6.04 19.94
C THR A 341 -1.69 -4.58 19.82
N MET A 342 -2.45 -4.29 18.76
CA MET A 342 -3.02 -3.01 18.33
C MET A 342 -3.23 -2.01 19.48
N GLU A 343 -2.65 -0.81 19.35
CA GLU A 343 -2.99 0.34 20.18
C GLU A 343 -4.51 0.50 20.20
N LYS A 344 -5.08 0.80 21.37
CA LYS A 344 -6.50 1.12 21.52
C LYS A 344 -6.94 2.03 20.39
N PHE A 345 -8.02 1.65 19.70
CA PHE A 345 -8.64 2.48 18.67
C PHE A 345 -8.89 3.87 19.28
N ILE A 346 -8.10 4.85 18.87
CA ILE A 346 -8.22 6.22 19.40
C ILE A 346 -9.45 6.80 18.70
N GLU A 347 -10.48 7.20 19.47
CA GLU A 347 -11.76 7.75 18.98
C GLU A 347 -11.63 8.97 18.04
N ASN A 348 -10.41 9.48 17.83
CA ASN A 348 -10.09 10.61 16.96
C ASN A 348 -9.57 10.23 15.56
N ASP A 349 -9.21 8.96 15.29
CA ASP A 349 -8.63 8.51 14.01
C ASP A 349 -9.62 7.64 13.19
N ILE A 350 -10.86 8.10 13.02
CA ILE A 350 -11.87 7.33 12.28
C ILE A 350 -11.79 7.64 10.78
N SER A 351 -11.03 6.83 10.05
CA SER A 351 -10.99 6.86 8.58
C SER A 351 -11.72 5.68 7.93
N ALA A 352 -12.15 5.84 6.68
CA ALA A 352 -12.82 4.77 5.93
C ALA A 352 -11.95 3.51 5.82
N ARG A 353 -10.64 3.67 5.66
CA ARG A 353 -9.66 2.57 5.65
C ARG A 353 -9.55 1.86 6.99
N SER A 354 -9.53 2.60 8.10
CA SER A 354 -9.49 1.98 9.43
C SER A 354 -10.71 1.08 9.66
N LEU A 355 -11.91 1.51 9.24
CA LEU A 355 -13.15 0.74 9.30
C LEU A 355 -13.12 -0.50 8.40
N MET A 356 -12.58 -0.36 7.18
CA MET A 356 -12.44 -1.48 6.25
C MET A 356 -11.43 -2.52 6.73
N ASN A 357 -10.27 -2.08 7.22
CA ASN A 357 -9.27 -2.97 7.83
C ASN A 357 -9.90 -3.73 9.00
N LEU A 358 -10.64 -3.04 9.88
CA LEU A 358 -11.33 -3.70 11.00
C LEU A 358 -12.39 -4.70 10.51
N CYS A 359 -13.15 -4.36 9.47
CA CYS A 359 -14.09 -5.29 8.82
C CYS A 359 -13.37 -6.54 8.28
N ASP A 360 -12.22 -6.39 7.62
CA ASP A 360 -11.41 -7.50 7.13
C ASP A 360 -10.92 -8.39 8.28
N HIS A 361 -10.48 -7.80 9.40
CA HIS A 361 -10.04 -8.52 10.60
C HIS A 361 -11.20 -9.29 11.26
N ILE A 362 -12.39 -8.70 11.34
CA ILE A 362 -13.60 -9.35 11.87
C ILE A 362 -14.00 -10.54 11.00
N CYS A 363 -13.91 -10.37 9.68
CA CYS A 363 -14.21 -11.40 8.70
C CYS A 363 -13.12 -12.47 8.59
N SER A 364 -11.96 -12.33 9.24
CA SER A 364 -10.90 -13.34 9.26
C SER A 364 -11.18 -14.43 10.31
N SER A 365 -11.01 -15.71 9.95
CA SER A 365 -11.32 -16.83 10.86
C SER A 365 -10.29 -17.03 11.98
N ASP A 366 -9.06 -16.54 11.78
CA ASP A 366 -7.90 -16.97 12.58
C ASP A 366 -7.45 -15.91 13.61
N MET A 367 -8.09 -14.75 13.63
CA MET A 367 -7.70 -13.63 14.49
C MET A 367 -8.54 -13.56 15.76
N LYS A 368 -7.86 -13.44 16.91
CA LYS A 368 -8.51 -13.15 18.19
C LYS A 368 -9.00 -11.70 18.20
N GLN A 369 -10.26 -11.51 18.57
CA GLN A 369 -10.89 -10.20 18.60
C GLN A 369 -10.59 -9.49 19.93
N SER A 370 -10.29 -8.19 19.85
CA SER A 370 -10.01 -7.32 21.00
C SER A 370 -11.26 -6.91 21.78
N ASN A 371 -12.43 -7.06 21.17
CA ASN A 371 -13.72 -6.59 21.68
C ASN A 371 -14.79 -7.68 21.47
N VAL A 372 -15.64 -7.88 22.49
CA VAL A 372 -16.66 -8.94 22.50
C VAL A 372 -17.71 -8.74 21.40
N PHE A 373 -18.06 -7.48 21.08
CA PHE A 373 -18.95 -7.16 19.98
C PHE A 373 -18.36 -7.55 18.62
N TYR A 374 -17.06 -7.33 18.41
CA TYR A 374 -16.37 -7.74 17.18
C TYR A 374 -16.32 -9.27 17.05
N GLU A 375 -16.23 -9.99 18.17
CA GLU A 375 -16.37 -11.45 18.17
C GLU A 375 -17.78 -11.90 17.82
N CYS A 376 -18.82 -11.21 18.30
CA CYS A 376 -20.20 -11.43 17.82
C CYS A 376 -20.32 -11.22 16.30
N LEU A 377 -19.73 -10.16 15.75
CA LEU A 377 -19.74 -9.93 14.29
C LEU A 377 -18.94 -11.00 13.52
N SER A 378 -17.85 -11.51 14.09
CA SER A 378 -17.09 -12.63 13.53
C SER A 378 -17.91 -13.92 13.51
N LEU A 379 -18.75 -14.16 14.52
CA LEU A 379 -19.73 -15.26 14.50
C LEU A 379 -20.75 -15.09 13.38
N CYS A 380 -21.31 -13.89 13.22
CA CYS A 380 -22.21 -13.58 12.11
C CYS A 380 -21.52 -13.85 10.76
N ALA A 381 -20.28 -13.40 10.58
CA ALA A 381 -19.48 -13.65 9.37
C ALA A 381 -19.25 -15.16 9.13
N GLY A 382 -18.97 -15.92 10.18
CA GLY A 382 -18.83 -17.38 10.12
C GLY A 382 -20.12 -18.08 9.68
N ALA A 383 -21.26 -17.70 10.24
CA ALA A 383 -22.57 -18.25 9.85
C ALA A 383 -22.96 -17.90 8.41
N LEU A 384 -22.60 -16.70 7.94
CA LEU A 384 -22.82 -16.28 6.56
C LEU A 384 -21.92 -17.05 5.58
N ARG A 385 -20.69 -17.38 5.97
CA ARG A 385 -19.75 -18.17 5.14
C ARG A 385 -20.19 -19.62 4.97
N GLY A 386 -20.80 -20.21 6.00
CA GLY A 386 -21.26 -21.61 6.01
C GLY A 386 -22.70 -21.83 5.54
N ALA A 387 -23.38 -20.80 5.04
CA ALA A 387 -24.80 -20.86 4.68
C ALA A 387 -25.05 -21.79 3.47
N THR A 388 -25.97 -22.75 3.62
CA THR A 388 -26.49 -23.57 2.52
C THR A 388 -27.58 -22.82 1.75
N PRO A 389 -27.83 -23.11 0.45
CA PRO A 389 -28.82 -22.40 -0.37
C PRO A 389 -30.28 -22.46 0.12
N GLU A 390 -30.60 -23.37 1.04
CA GLU A 390 -31.96 -23.54 1.59
C GLU A 390 -32.28 -22.58 2.77
N GLY A 391 -31.25 -22.05 3.44
CA GLY A 391 -31.39 -21.05 4.49
C GLY A 391 -30.84 -19.71 4.01
N ASN A 392 -31.59 -18.62 4.16
CA ASN A 392 -31.07 -17.26 3.92
C ASN A 392 -30.78 -16.57 5.27
N PRO A 393 -29.69 -16.93 5.99
CA PRO A 393 -29.35 -16.33 7.27
C PRO A 393 -29.09 -14.84 7.14
N LEU A 394 -28.56 -14.38 5.99
CA LEU A 394 -28.39 -12.97 5.69
C LEU A 394 -29.71 -12.20 5.80
N ARG A 395 -30.79 -12.70 5.16
CA ARG A 395 -32.13 -12.09 5.24
C ARG A 395 -32.67 -12.05 6.67
N GLN A 396 -32.44 -13.10 7.45
CA GLN A 396 -32.90 -13.15 8.84
C GLN A 396 -32.15 -12.14 9.71
N ILE A 397 -30.82 -12.08 9.59
CA ILE A 397 -29.97 -11.13 10.34
C ILE A 397 -30.33 -9.69 9.96
N ILE A 398 -30.41 -9.41 8.66
CA ILE A 398 -30.80 -8.10 8.13
C ILE A 398 -32.19 -7.70 8.65
N GLY A 399 -33.16 -8.62 8.61
CA GLY A 399 -34.50 -8.38 9.14
C GLY A 399 -34.48 -7.99 10.63
N ARG A 400 -33.65 -8.66 11.44
CA ARG A 400 -33.49 -8.39 12.88
C ARG A 400 -32.85 -7.03 13.15
N VAL A 401 -31.75 -6.71 12.46
CA VAL A 401 -31.10 -5.38 12.50
C VAL A 401 -32.12 -4.30 12.17
N TYR A 402 -32.95 -4.54 11.15
CA TYR A 402 -33.93 -3.57 10.71
C TYR A 402 -35.10 -3.37 11.67
N LEU A 403 -35.58 -4.44 12.32
CA LEU A 403 -36.64 -4.34 13.32
C LEU A 403 -36.18 -3.63 14.59
N LYS A 404 -34.94 -3.85 15.05
CA LYS A 404 -34.45 -3.31 16.34
C LYS A 404 -33.89 -1.90 16.28
N LEU A 405 -33.34 -1.51 15.14
CA LEU A 405 -32.65 -0.23 14.98
C LEU A 405 -33.48 0.73 14.13
N SER A 406 -34.47 1.42 14.72
CA SER A 406 -35.22 2.44 14.00
C SER A 406 -34.30 3.62 13.59
N ARG A 407 -34.70 4.40 12.58
CA ARG A 407 -33.97 5.62 12.19
C ARG A 407 -33.75 6.55 13.38
N ALA A 408 -34.79 6.78 14.19
CA ALA A 408 -34.71 7.62 15.38
C ALA A 408 -33.63 7.13 16.37
N ARG A 409 -33.53 5.80 16.57
CA ARG A 409 -32.52 5.20 17.44
C ARG A 409 -31.11 5.37 16.89
N VAL A 410 -30.92 5.11 15.59
CA VAL A 410 -29.60 5.24 14.94
C VAL A 410 -29.09 6.68 14.96
N LEU A 411 -29.98 7.66 14.77
CA LEU A 411 -29.61 9.07 14.82
C LEU A 411 -29.20 9.52 16.24
N ALA A 412 -29.72 8.86 17.29
CA ALA A 412 -29.41 9.14 18.68
C ALA A 412 -28.09 8.49 19.17
N PHE A 413 -27.49 7.59 18.39
CA PHE A 413 -26.25 6.91 18.78
C PHE A 413 -25.08 7.88 18.98
N SER A 414 -24.23 7.53 19.95
CA SER A 414 -22.90 8.13 20.14
C SER A 414 -21.99 7.88 18.92
N ARG A 415 -20.71 8.29 19.00
CA ARG A 415 -19.74 7.95 17.95
C ARG A 415 -19.54 6.43 17.87
N SER A 416 -19.36 5.78 19.00
CA SER A 416 -19.12 4.34 19.12
C SER A 416 -20.30 3.53 18.60
N GLY A 417 -21.54 3.93 18.91
CA GLY A 417 -22.74 3.28 18.37
C GLY A 417 -22.87 3.37 16.86
N VAL A 418 -22.47 4.49 16.25
CA VAL A 418 -22.45 4.62 14.79
C VAL A 418 -21.36 3.75 14.17
N ILE A 419 -20.16 3.69 14.76
CA ILE A 419 -19.08 2.79 14.29
C ILE A 419 -19.54 1.33 14.34
N ASN A 420 -20.09 0.89 15.48
CA ASN A 420 -20.59 -0.46 15.66
C ASN A 420 -21.70 -0.79 14.65
N PHE A 421 -22.59 0.16 14.36
CA PHE A 421 -23.65 -0.01 13.37
C PHE A 421 -23.08 -0.10 11.95
N THR A 422 -22.12 0.74 11.60
CA THR A 422 -21.40 0.69 10.32
C THR A 422 -20.69 -0.64 10.14
N LEU A 423 -19.92 -1.11 11.12
CA LEU A 423 -19.23 -2.40 11.07
C LEU A 423 -20.21 -3.57 10.89
N THR A 424 -21.34 -3.55 11.62
CA THR A 424 -22.40 -4.55 11.43
C THR A 424 -22.85 -4.59 9.98
N MET A 425 -23.14 -3.42 9.40
CA MET A 425 -23.67 -3.33 8.05
C MET A 425 -22.61 -3.63 6.97
N LEU A 426 -21.33 -3.29 7.20
CA LEU A 426 -20.21 -3.66 6.33
C LEU A 426 -19.98 -5.17 6.30
N VAL A 427 -20.02 -5.85 7.46
CA VAL A 427 -19.89 -7.31 7.54
C VAL A 427 -21.03 -7.98 6.76
N LEU A 428 -22.27 -7.51 6.92
CA LEU A 428 -23.42 -8.03 6.17
C LEU A 428 -23.29 -7.78 4.67
N ALA A 429 -22.84 -6.59 4.27
CA ALA A 429 -22.60 -6.23 2.88
C ALA A 429 -21.52 -7.11 2.23
N ARG A 430 -20.44 -7.46 2.94
CA ARG A 430 -19.36 -8.29 2.42
C ARG A 430 -19.83 -9.66 1.93
N TYR A 431 -20.83 -10.23 2.59
CA TYR A 431 -21.38 -11.55 2.27
C TYR A 431 -22.65 -11.48 1.40
N SER A 432 -23.03 -10.31 0.89
CA SER A 432 -24.09 -10.21 -0.12
C SER A 432 -23.48 -10.29 -1.53
N THR A 433 -23.21 -11.50 -2.03
CA THR A 433 -22.71 -11.71 -3.40
C THR A 433 -23.84 -12.07 -4.38
N ASP A 434 -23.77 -11.57 -5.63
CA ASP A 434 -24.74 -11.69 -6.73
C ASP A 434 -24.95 -13.13 -7.30
N GLY A 435 -24.69 -14.17 -6.51
CA GLY A 435 -24.82 -15.56 -6.93
C GLY A 435 -26.27 -16.04 -6.96
N SER A 436 -26.99 -15.73 -8.04
CA SER A 436 -28.25 -16.37 -8.47
C SER A 436 -29.40 -16.43 -7.46
N SER A 437 -30.42 -15.61 -7.73
CA SER A 437 -31.79 -15.67 -7.18
C SER A 437 -32.07 -14.96 -5.85
N LYS A 438 -32.86 -13.89 -5.97
CA LYS A 438 -33.80 -13.29 -5.00
C LYS A 438 -33.34 -13.19 -3.53
N ASN A 439 -33.09 -11.93 -3.15
CA ASN A 439 -33.15 -11.30 -1.81
C ASN A 439 -31.79 -11.09 -1.11
N HIS A 440 -31.02 -10.12 -1.61
CA HIS A 440 -30.59 -8.88 -0.91
C HIS A 440 -29.38 -8.31 -1.65
N ASN A 441 -29.60 -7.24 -2.43
CA ASN A 441 -28.52 -6.63 -3.20
C ASN A 441 -27.63 -5.80 -2.26
N LEU A 442 -26.32 -5.81 -2.49
CA LEU A 442 -25.35 -4.94 -1.82
C LEU A 442 -25.82 -3.46 -1.81
N ASN A 443 -26.42 -3.02 -2.91
CA ASN A 443 -27.05 -1.71 -3.09
C ASN A 443 -28.24 -1.48 -2.13
N ASP A 444 -29.05 -2.50 -1.83
CA ASP A 444 -30.17 -2.38 -0.89
C ASP A 444 -29.68 -2.19 0.54
N ILE A 445 -28.57 -2.85 0.91
CA ILE A 445 -27.96 -2.71 2.24
C ILE A 445 -27.42 -1.29 2.40
N LEU A 446 -26.67 -0.78 1.41
CA LEU A 446 -26.19 0.61 1.41
C LEU A 446 -27.35 1.61 1.45
N LYS A 447 -28.38 1.42 0.63
CA LYS A 447 -29.54 2.32 0.60
C LYS A 447 -30.24 2.38 1.97
N ARG A 448 -30.49 1.23 2.60
CA ARG A 448 -31.11 1.19 3.93
C ARG A 448 -30.20 1.72 5.04
N PHE A 449 -28.89 1.55 4.91
CA PHE A 449 -27.91 2.18 5.78
C PHE A 449 -28.02 3.71 5.68
N GLN A 450 -28.00 4.25 4.45
CA GLN A 450 -28.14 5.68 4.18
C GLN A 450 -29.46 6.24 4.73
N GLU A 451 -30.59 5.57 4.50
CA GLU A 451 -31.91 5.98 5.00
C GLU A 451 -31.96 6.13 6.54
N ARG A 452 -31.11 5.39 7.26
CA ARG A 452 -31.07 5.39 8.74
C ARG A 452 -30.03 6.33 9.32
N VAL A 453 -28.85 6.36 8.71
CA VAL A 453 -27.65 7.03 9.24
C VAL A 453 -27.54 8.45 8.72
N VAL A 454 -28.02 8.74 7.50
CA VAL A 454 -28.00 10.09 6.94
C VAL A 454 -29.12 10.92 7.59
N PRO A 455 -28.78 11.94 8.39
CA PRO A 455 -29.78 12.76 9.05
C PRO A 455 -30.46 13.67 8.01
N PRO A 456 -31.72 14.05 8.25
CA PRO A 456 -32.41 14.99 7.36
C PRO A 456 -31.73 16.36 7.38
N ALA A 457 -31.92 17.13 6.31
CA ALA A 457 -31.16 18.37 6.05
C ALA A 457 -31.39 19.47 7.10
N ASP A 458 -32.50 19.44 7.81
CA ASP A 458 -32.88 20.35 8.87
C ASP A 458 -32.18 20.08 10.21
N LEU A 459 -31.71 18.85 10.45
CA LEU A 459 -31.04 18.49 11.70
C LEU A 459 -29.60 19.06 11.74
N PRO A 460 -29.24 19.95 12.68
CA PRO A 460 -27.89 20.50 12.78
C PRO A 460 -26.89 19.42 13.24
N LEU A 461 -25.68 19.42 12.67
CA LEU A 461 -24.62 18.45 12.97
C LEU A 461 -23.31 19.17 13.28
N THR A 462 -22.51 18.58 14.16
CA THR A 462 -21.13 19.02 14.40
C THR A 462 -20.21 18.54 13.28
N SER A 463 -19.11 19.26 13.01
CA SER A 463 -18.09 18.86 12.04
C SER A 463 -17.60 17.42 12.27
N ALA A 464 -17.31 17.05 13.52
CA ALA A 464 -16.89 15.69 13.86
C ALA A 464 -17.94 14.61 13.50
N ARG A 465 -19.24 14.90 13.66
CA ARG A 465 -20.30 13.97 13.26
C ARG A 465 -20.39 13.86 11.74
N VAL A 466 -20.21 14.96 11.01
CA VAL A 466 -20.13 14.95 9.53
C VAL A 466 -18.94 14.11 9.06
N CYS A 467 -17.76 14.29 9.65
CA CYS A 467 -16.55 13.52 9.33
C CYS A 467 -16.77 12.01 9.54
N LEU A 468 -17.32 11.62 10.69
CA LEU A 468 -17.67 10.23 10.98
C LEU A 468 -18.61 9.64 9.92
N LEU A 469 -19.67 10.37 9.56
CA LEU A 469 -20.64 9.91 8.57
C LEU A 469 -20.03 9.76 7.18
N VAL A 470 -19.16 10.69 6.78
CA VAL A 470 -18.38 10.58 5.55
C VAL A 470 -17.50 9.34 5.57
N SER A 471 -16.69 9.11 6.62
CA SER A 471 -15.85 7.91 6.75
C SER A 471 -16.68 6.61 6.69
N CYS A 472 -17.83 6.58 7.37
CA CYS A 472 -18.74 5.44 7.36
C CYS A 472 -19.31 5.17 5.96
N LEU A 473 -19.82 6.18 5.25
CA LEU A 473 -20.35 6.00 3.90
C LEU A 473 -19.26 5.61 2.91
N SER A 474 -18.08 6.19 3.05
CA SER A 474 -16.92 5.91 2.19
C SER A 474 -16.37 4.50 2.38
N SER A 475 -16.46 3.94 3.58
CA SER A 475 -16.06 2.54 3.82
C SER A 475 -16.89 1.55 2.97
N PHE A 476 -18.18 1.83 2.73
CA PHE A 476 -18.96 1.02 1.79
C PHE A 476 -18.43 1.11 0.36
N GLN A 477 -17.99 2.30 -0.08
CA GLN A 477 -17.44 2.46 -1.43
C GLN A 477 -16.11 1.71 -1.62
N LEU A 478 -15.28 1.68 -0.57
CA LEU A 478 -14.10 0.82 -0.54
C LEU A 478 -14.47 -0.67 -0.61
N LEU A 479 -15.51 -1.11 0.12
CA LEU A 479 -16.01 -2.49 0.04
C LEU A 479 -16.57 -2.83 -1.35
N PHE A 480 -17.31 -1.91 -1.98
CA PHE A 480 -17.83 -2.10 -3.33
C PHE A 480 -16.68 -2.32 -4.33
N ASN A 481 -15.63 -1.50 -4.22
CA ASN A 481 -14.44 -1.67 -5.04
C ASN A 481 -13.77 -3.03 -4.83
N LEU A 482 -13.61 -3.48 -3.58
CA LEU A 482 -13.06 -4.80 -3.25
C LEU A 482 -13.90 -5.95 -3.83
N LEU A 483 -15.22 -5.77 -3.90
CA LEU A 483 -16.17 -6.73 -4.49
C LEU A 483 -16.34 -6.56 -6.01
N GLN A 484 -15.53 -5.71 -6.66
CA GLN A 484 -15.59 -5.39 -8.10
C GLN A 484 -16.96 -4.85 -8.56
N GLN A 485 -17.61 -4.09 -7.68
CA GLN A 485 -18.89 -3.42 -7.94
C GLN A 485 -18.67 -1.93 -8.23
N PRO A 486 -19.57 -1.27 -8.97
CA PRO A 486 -19.42 0.12 -9.35
C PRO A 486 -19.44 1.05 -8.13
N VAL A 487 -18.41 1.88 -8.00
CA VAL A 487 -18.25 2.89 -6.95
C VAL A 487 -19.06 4.14 -7.32
N ASP A 488 -19.81 4.68 -6.35
CA ASP A 488 -20.53 5.95 -6.50
C ASP A 488 -20.34 6.88 -5.29
N LEU A 489 -19.59 7.97 -5.50
CA LEU A 489 -19.31 8.97 -4.47
C LEU A 489 -20.30 10.14 -4.47
N ALA A 490 -21.21 10.25 -5.45
CA ALA A 490 -22.15 11.37 -5.52
C ALA A 490 -22.96 11.56 -4.23
N PRO A 491 -23.55 10.51 -3.61
CA PRO A 491 -24.32 10.69 -2.38
C PRO A 491 -23.50 11.24 -1.21
N ILE A 492 -22.23 10.85 -1.12
CA ILE A 492 -21.31 11.26 -0.05
C ILE A 492 -20.90 12.72 -0.24
N LEU A 493 -20.54 13.09 -1.47
CA LEU A 493 -20.14 14.45 -1.81
C LEU A 493 -21.32 15.42 -1.73
N SER A 494 -22.49 15.03 -2.23
CA SER A 494 -23.73 15.80 -2.10
C SER A 494 -24.10 16.02 -0.63
N PHE A 495 -23.97 14.99 0.23
CA PHE A 495 -24.17 15.12 1.67
C PHE A 495 -23.18 16.13 2.29
N ALA A 496 -21.89 16.01 1.99
CA ALA A 496 -20.87 16.94 2.51
C ALA A 496 -21.12 18.38 2.05
N VAL A 497 -21.43 18.59 0.77
CA VAL A 497 -21.80 19.89 0.20
C VAL A 497 -22.99 20.48 0.95
N GLN A 498 -24.07 19.71 1.11
CA GLN A 498 -25.27 20.19 1.80
C GLN A 498 -24.97 20.63 3.24
N ARG A 499 -24.13 19.89 3.97
CA ARG A 499 -23.73 20.23 5.35
C ARG A 499 -22.84 21.46 5.44
N LEU A 500 -21.95 21.67 4.47
CA LEU A 500 -21.14 22.89 4.38
C LEU A 500 -21.94 24.15 3.97
N HIS A 501 -23.18 23.99 3.50
CA HIS A 501 -24.08 25.11 3.19
C HIS A 501 -25.00 25.50 4.36
N GLN A 502 -25.03 24.72 5.44
CA GLN A 502 -25.90 25.00 6.58
C GLN A 502 -25.35 26.16 7.41
N GLU A 503 -26.10 27.26 7.51
CA GLU A 503 -25.69 28.44 8.27
C GLU A 503 -25.87 28.28 9.79
N SER A 504 -26.75 27.36 10.22
CA SER A 504 -27.15 27.17 11.62
C SER A 504 -26.09 26.51 12.51
N THR A 505 -25.25 25.65 11.92
CA THR A 505 -24.12 24.99 12.59
C THR A 505 -22.87 25.28 11.77
N LYS A 506 -21.88 25.97 12.34
CA LYS A 506 -20.62 26.29 11.64
C LYS A 506 -19.81 25.00 11.42
N VAL A 507 -20.11 24.26 10.35
CA VAL A 507 -19.30 23.14 9.89
C VAL A 507 -18.09 23.69 9.16
N HIS A 508 -16.89 23.33 9.62
CA HIS A 508 -15.65 23.87 9.07
C HIS A 508 -15.10 22.99 7.94
N CYS A 509 -14.81 23.60 6.79
CA CYS A 509 -14.19 22.90 5.65
C CYS A 509 -12.86 22.21 6.05
N SER A 510 -12.10 22.79 6.99
CA SER A 510 -10.82 22.23 7.46
C SER A 510 -10.94 20.87 8.14
N GLU A 511 -12.12 20.52 8.66
CA GLU A 511 -12.35 19.22 9.29
C GLU A 511 -12.96 18.22 8.31
N VAL A 512 -13.85 18.66 7.42
CA VAL A 512 -14.60 17.76 6.51
C VAL A 512 -13.83 17.40 5.23
N VAL A 513 -12.99 18.30 4.72
CA VAL A 513 -12.26 18.06 3.46
C VAL A 513 -11.18 16.97 3.59
N PRO A 514 -10.32 16.95 4.63
CA PRO A 514 -9.29 15.92 4.76
C PRO A 514 -9.79 14.46 4.64
N PRO A 515 -10.85 14.02 5.34
CA PRO A 515 -11.34 12.65 5.21
C PRO A 515 -11.94 12.35 3.82
N LEU A 516 -12.48 13.37 3.11
CA LEU A 516 -12.91 13.19 1.71
C LEU A 516 -11.73 12.95 0.78
N LEU A 517 -10.62 13.67 0.98
CA LEU A 517 -9.41 13.50 0.19
C LEU A 517 -8.75 12.15 0.47
N GLU A 518 -8.65 11.73 1.74
CA GLU A 518 -8.13 10.41 2.12
C GLU A 518 -8.89 9.30 1.39
N VAL A 519 -10.23 9.36 1.36
CA VAL A 519 -11.06 8.35 0.66
C VAL A 519 -10.79 8.31 -0.84
N LEU A 520 -10.63 9.48 -1.47
CA LEU A 520 -10.33 9.56 -2.91
C LEU A 520 -8.96 8.95 -3.21
N GLU A 521 -7.95 9.23 -2.38
CA GLU A 521 -6.62 8.62 -2.49
C GLU A 521 -6.67 7.10 -2.27
N ASP A 522 -7.46 6.64 -1.32
CA ASP A 522 -7.60 5.23 -0.99
C ASP A 522 -8.25 4.44 -2.13
N LEU A 523 -9.34 4.97 -2.69
CA LEU A 523 -9.99 4.39 -3.86
C LEU A 523 -9.06 4.39 -5.08
N ALA A 524 -8.30 5.48 -5.28
CA ALA A 524 -7.28 5.54 -6.33
C ALA A 524 -6.14 4.54 -6.10
N THR A 525 -5.73 4.30 -4.84
CA THR A 525 -4.72 3.28 -4.49
C THR A 525 -5.21 1.87 -4.81
N ALA A 526 -6.51 1.63 -4.62
CA ALA A 526 -7.15 0.34 -4.83
C ALA A 526 -7.65 0.15 -6.28
N ASP A 527 -7.12 0.94 -7.24
CA ASP A 527 -7.46 0.88 -8.67
C ASP A 527 -8.97 1.00 -8.97
N ALA A 528 -9.72 1.75 -8.16
CA ALA A 528 -11.17 1.91 -8.33
C ALA A 528 -11.59 2.61 -9.64
N PHE A 529 -10.63 3.13 -10.40
CA PHE A 529 -10.84 3.60 -11.77
C PHE A 529 -11.42 2.51 -12.68
N ASN A 530 -11.11 1.24 -12.41
CA ASN A 530 -11.65 0.09 -13.13
C ASN A 530 -13.11 -0.22 -12.76
N ASN A 531 -13.58 0.34 -11.65
CA ASN A 531 -14.88 0.09 -11.05
C ASN A 531 -15.71 1.39 -10.93
N GLY A 532 -15.51 2.37 -11.81
CA GLY A 532 -16.39 3.54 -11.93
C GLY A 532 -16.01 4.78 -11.11
N LEU A 533 -14.83 4.84 -10.49
CA LEU A 533 -14.35 6.06 -9.84
C LEU A 533 -14.24 7.22 -10.84
N ILE A 534 -14.97 8.31 -10.58
CA ILE A 534 -14.94 9.56 -11.35
C ILE A 534 -14.79 10.78 -10.43
N LEU A 535 -14.40 11.92 -11.00
CA LEU A 535 -14.49 13.21 -10.31
C LEU A 535 -15.90 13.77 -10.46
N TYR A 536 -16.45 14.32 -9.37
CA TYR A 536 -17.82 14.85 -9.33
C TYR A 536 -17.83 16.38 -9.19
N SER A 537 -18.88 17.02 -9.70
CA SER A 537 -19.04 18.49 -9.72
C SER A 537 -19.02 19.14 -8.32
N GLU A 538 -19.41 18.37 -7.32
CA GLU A 538 -19.42 18.70 -5.91
C GLU A 538 -18.02 19.06 -5.41
N ILE A 539 -16.96 18.44 -5.97
CA ILE A 539 -15.57 18.79 -5.65
C ILE A 539 -15.29 20.26 -5.98
N GLN A 540 -15.79 20.75 -7.12
CA GLN A 540 -15.66 22.17 -7.50
C GLN A 540 -16.43 23.10 -6.56
N THR A 541 -17.61 22.66 -6.10
CA THR A 541 -18.40 23.41 -5.13
C THR A 541 -17.67 23.53 -3.79
N ILE A 542 -17.08 22.43 -3.31
CA ILE A 542 -16.26 22.40 -2.09
C ILE A 542 -15.02 23.29 -2.28
N TYR A 543 -14.34 23.16 -3.42
CA TYR A 543 -13.14 23.93 -3.77
C TYR A 543 -13.36 25.45 -3.66
N ASN A 544 -14.45 25.95 -4.26
CA ASN A 544 -14.74 27.38 -4.27
C ASN A 544 -14.96 27.95 -2.86
N LYS A 545 -15.46 27.14 -1.92
CA LYS A 545 -15.72 27.52 -0.52
C LYS A 545 -14.53 27.37 0.42
N CYS A 546 -13.48 26.67 0.00
CA CYS A 546 -12.34 26.35 0.84
C CYS A 546 -11.33 27.50 0.94
N SER A 547 -10.52 27.49 2.01
CA SER A 547 -9.35 28.33 2.14
C SER A 547 -8.27 27.94 1.11
N PRO A 548 -7.33 28.84 0.76
CA PRO A 548 -6.25 28.54 -0.19
C PRO A 548 -5.45 27.27 0.15
N SER A 549 -5.16 27.02 1.43
CA SER A 549 -4.47 25.80 1.89
C SER A 549 -5.23 24.50 1.60
N LEU A 550 -6.56 24.52 1.68
CA LEU A 550 -7.39 23.34 1.39
C LEU A 550 -7.59 23.16 -0.10
N ARG A 551 -7.69 24.25 -0.86
CA ARG A 551 -7.70 24.23 -2.33
C ARG A 551 -6.45 23.55 -2.89
N VAL A 552 -5.29 23.91 -2.36
CA VAL A 552 -4.02 23.24 -2.64
C VAL A 552 -4.13 21.73 -2.40
N SER A 553 -4.65 21.32 -1.25
CA SER A 553 -4.79 19.89 -0.90
C SER A 553 -5.69 19.14 -1.89
N ILE A 554 -6.81 19.76 -2.31
CA ILE A 554 -7.71 19.20 -3.34
C ILE A 554 -6.97 19.05 -4.68
N GLN A 555 -6.22 20.07 -5.12
CA GLN A 555 -5.46 20.01 -6.37
C GLN A 555 -4.38 18.92 -6.35
N THR A 556 -3.62 18.82 -5.26
CA THR A 556 -2.59 17.79 -5.08
C THR A 556 -3.20 16.39 -5.08
N THR A 557 -4.35 16.20 -4.42
CA THR A 557 -5.06 14.91 -4.41
C THR A 557 -5.51 14.53 -5.82
N CYS A 558 -6.17 15.45 -6.55
CA CYS A 558 -6.56 15.21 -7.94
C CYS A 558 -5.35 14.88 -8.82
N SER A 559 -4.24 15.61 -8.68
CA SER A 559 -3.00 15.36 -9.44
C SER A 559 -2.42 13.98 -9.14
N SER A 560 -2.39 13.57 -7.86
CA SER A 560 -1.93 12.24 -7.41
C SER A 560 -2.80 11.11 -7.98
N MET A 561 -4.13 11.26 -7.97
CA MET A 561 -5.05 10.29 -8.57
C MET A 561 -4.79 10.12 -10.07
N ILE A 562 -4.56 11.23 -10.77
CA ILE A 562 -4.30 11.25 -12.22
C ILE A 562 -2.96 10.59 -12.55
N ASP A 563 -1.87 10.92 -11.85
CA ASP A 563 -0.55 10.28 -12.04
C ASP A 563 -0.63 8.77 -11.79
N ARG A 564 -1.38 8.32 -10.77
CA ARG A 564 -1.59 6.89 -10.49
C ARG A 564 -2.37 6.19 -11.59
N PHE A 565 -3.50 6.78 -12.02
CA PHE A 565 -4.31 6.25 -13.11
C PHE A 565 -3.45 5.98 -14.36
N TYR A 566 -2.60 6.93 -14.74
CA TYR A 566 -1.73 6.82 -15.92
C TYR A 566 -0.43 6.03 -15.71
N LYS A 567 -0.13 5.56 -14.49
CA LYS A 567 0.97 4.62 -14.25
C LYS A 567 0.47 3.18 -14.29
N HIS A 568 -0.67 2.90 -13.69
CA HIS A 568 -1.19 1.54 -13.54
C HIS A 568 -2.01 1.05 -14.73
N ASN A 569 -2.82 1.90 -15.38
CA ASN A 569 -3.77 1.46 -16.40
C ASN A 569 -3.24 1.53 -17.84
N PHE A 570 -1.96 1.85 -18.05
CA PHE A 570 -1.35 1.84 -19.40
C PHE A 570 -1.12 0.43 -19.97
N GLU A 571 -1.27 -0.60 -19.13
CA GLU A 571 -0.87 -1.98 -19.44
C GLU A 571 -2.05 -2.97 -19.53
N SER A 572 -3.31 -2.55 -19.28
CA SER A 572 -4.47 -3.46 -19.21
C SER A 572 -5.51 -3.20 -20.33
N ASP A 573 -5.36 -3.85 -21.49
CA ASP A 573 -6.23 -3.68 -22.66
C ASP A 573 -7.43 -4.66 -22.74
N ASP A 574 -7.57 -5.63 -21.82
CA ASP A 574 -8.41 -6.81 -22.08
C ASP A 574 -9.86 -6.78 -21.52
N ASN A 575 -10.29 -5.78 -20.74
CA ASN A 575 -11.64 -5.75 -20.13
C ASN A 575 -12.52 -4.56 -20.62
N PRO A 576 -13.59 -4.80 -21.40
CA PRO A 576 -14.44 -3.74 -21.95
C PRO A 576 -15.25 -2.97 -20.88
N LYS A 577 -15.58 -3.59 -19.74
CA LYS A 577 -16.30 -2.89 -18.65
C LYS A 577 -15.38 -1.91 -17.93
N ALA A 578 -14.14 -2.33 -17.63
CA ALA A 578 -13.13 -1.46 -17.03
C ALA A 578 -12.84 -0.25 -17.95
N ARG A 579 -12.75 -0.49 -19.26
CA ARG A 579 -12.52 0.58 -20.24
C ARG A 579 -13.58 1.69 -20.20
N LEU A 580 -14.87 1.35 -20.13
CA LEU A 580 -15.94 2.36 -20.04
C LEU A 580 -15.81 3.23 -18.77
N SER A 581 -15.44 2.62 -17.64
CA SER A 581 -15.19 3.33 -16.39
C SER A 581 -13.95 4.24 -16.48
N GLN A 582 -12.88 3.77 -17.10
CA GLN A 582 -11.66 4.55 -17.33
C GLN A 582 -11.92 5.76 -18.26
N ASP A 583 -12.69 5.59 -19.35
CA ASP A 583 -13.09 6.68 -20.24
C ASP A 583 -13.91 7.75 -19.49
N ALA A 584 -14.81 7.33 -18.60
CA ALA A 584 -15.58 8.24 -17.75
C ALA A 584 -14.69 9.03 -16.77
N PHE A 585 -13.68 8.39 -16.18
CA PHE A 585 -12.70 9.07 -15.32
C PHE A 585 -11.92 10.14 -16.09
N VAL A 586 -11.41 9.83 -17.29
CA VAL A 586 -10.68 10.81 -18.11
C VAL A 586 -11.60 11.97 -18.51
N SER A 587 -12.85 11.71 -18.88
CA SER A 587 -13.84 12.75 -19.18
C SER A 587 -14.12 13.66 -17.98
N SER A 588 -14.28 13.09 -16.78
CA SER A 588 -14.47 13.85 -15.54
C SER A 588 -13.25 14.71 -15.18
N THR A 589 -12.04 14.21 -15.45
CA THR A 589 -10.79 14.94 -15.22
C THR A 589 -10.72 16.21 -16.06
N ILE A 590 -11.07 16.13 -17.34
CA ILE A 590 -11.08 17.27 -18.26
C ILE A 590 -12.18 18.26 -17.89
N SER A 591 -13.37 17.77 -17.58
CA SER A 591 -14.53 18.62 -17.32
C SER A 591 -14.52 19.29 -15.95
N LEU A 592 -13.75 18.77 -14.98
CA LEU A 592 -13.75 19.27 -13.60
C LEU A 592 -12.37 19.70 -13.08
N ALA A 593 -11.35 18.84 -13.17
CA ALA A 593 -10.04 19.14 -12.59
C ALA A 593 -9.32 20.29 -13.32
N LEU A 594 -9.48 20.39 -14.65
CA LEU A 594 -8.96 21.51 -15.42
C LEU A 594 -9.58 22.86 -15.00
N PRO A 595 -10.91 23.01 -14.90
CA PRO A 595 -11.51 24.21 -14.31
C PRO A 595 -10.97 24.59 -12.93
N LEU A 596 -10.68 23.64 -12.04
CA LEU A 596 -10.09 23.95 -10.72
C LEU A 596 -8.76 24.70 -10.84
N ALA A 597 -7.87 24.23 -11.71
CA ALA A 597 -6.61 24.91 -11.98
C ALA A 597 -6.84 26.30 -12.57
N MET A 598 -7.73 26.41 -13.56
CA MET A 598 -8.02 27.69 -14.25
C MET A 598 -8.66 28.74 -13.33
N THR A 599 -9.60 28.35 -12.47
CA THR A 599 -10.20 29.24 -11.47
C THR A 599 -9.14 29.80 -10.53
N SER A 600 -8.17 28.99 -10.10
CA SER A 600 -7.07 29.43 -9.23
C SER A 600 -6.21 30.49 -9.89
N LEU A 601 -5.81 30.27 -11.15
CA LEU A 601 -5.02 31.23 -11.92
C LEU A 601 -5.75 32.56 -12.13
N SER A 602 -7.08 32.52 -12.27
CA SER A 602 -7.91 33.73 -12.41
C SER A 602 -8.01 34.56 -11.14
N GLN A 603 -7.82 33.95 -9.96
CA GLN A 603 -7.91 34.60 -8.65
C GLN A 603 -6.54 35.10 -8.16
N MET A 604 -5.45 34.56 -8.69
CA MET A 604 -4.09 34.99 -8.36
C MET A 604 -3.73 36.36 -8.95
N GLU A 605 -2.93 37.10 -8.20
CA GLU A 605 -2.25 38.32 -8.67
C GLU A 605 -1.28 38.00 -9.81
N LYS A 606 -1.10 38.96 -10.73
CA LYS A 606 -0.18 38.80 -11.87
C LYS A 606 1.24 38.50 -11.37
N TYR A 607 1.92 37.56 -12.01
CA TYR A 607 3.29 37.15 -11.67
C TYR A 607 3.46 36.51 -10.28
N SER A 608 2.41 35.89 -9.74
CA SER A 608 2.52 35.13 -8.50
C SER A 608 3.50 33.95 -8.61
N SER A 609 4.15 33.59 -7.51
CA SER A 609 5.09 32.45 -7.40
C SER A 609 4.75 31.51 -6.23
N ASN A 610 3.50 31.56 -5.75
CA ASN A 610 3.05 30.86 -4.56
C ASN A 610 2.90 29.35 -4.78
N TYR A 611 2.91 28.58 -3.67
CA TYR A 611 2.73 27.12 -3.70
C TYR A 611 1.44 26.66 -4.40
N GLU A 612 0.37 27.45 -4.32
CA GLU A 612 -0.90 27.17 -5.03
C GLU A 612 -0.74 27.23 -6.56
N LEU A 613 0.09 28.12 -7.08
CA LEU A 613 0.40 28.16 -8.52
C LEU A 613 1.16 26.91 -8.96
N ASN A 614 2.08 26.42 -8.11
CA ASN A 614 2.81 25.19 -8.37
C ASN A 614 1.86 23.98 -8.45
N CYS A 615 0.91 23.87 -7.51
CA CYS A 615 -0.05 22.78 -7.49
C CYS A 615 -1.01 22.82 -8.69
N ALA A 616 -1.44 24.02 -9.11
CA ALA A 616 -2.24 24.20 -10.31
C ALA A 616 -1.48 23.78 -11.58
N ALA A 617 -0.19 24.12 -11.68
CA ALA A 617 0.67 23.72 -12.80
C ALA A 617 0.90 22.20 -12.82
N ASP A 618 1.15 21.59 -11.66
CA ASP A 618 1.34 20.14 -11.52
C ASP A 618 0.08 19.39 -11.95
N LEU A 619 -1.10 19.85 -11.52
CA LEU A 619 -2.39 19.30 -11.95
C LEU A 619 -2.58 19.40 -13.48
N CYS A 620 -2.35 20.57 -14.08
CA CYS A 620 -2.47 20.75 -15.53
C CYS A 620 -1.48 19.88 -16.32
N ALA A 621 -0.26 19.70 -15.81
CA ALA A 621 0.74 18.85 -16.44
C ALA A 621 0.31 17.38 -16.44
N GLU A 622 -0.15 16.86 -15.31
CA GLU A 622 -0.61 15.47 -15.21
C GLU A 622 -1.82 15.19 -16.11
N ILE A 623 -2.76 16.14 -16.22
CA ILE A 623 -3.88 16.05 -17.18
C ILE A 623 -3.35 15.97 -18.61
N LEU A 624 -2.40 16.84 -18.99
CA LEU A 624 -1.80 16.84 -20.33
C LEU A 624 -1.05 15.56 -20.65
N ILE A 625 -0.18 15.09 -19.74
CA ILE A 625 0.53 13.82 -19.87
C ILE A 625 -0.47 12.69 -20.09
N GLY A 626 -1.54 12.72 -19.31
CA GLY A 626 -2.68 11.84 -19.45
C GLY A 626 -3.29 11.78 -20.83
N LEU A 627 -3.70 12.95 -21.33
CA LEU A 627 -4.31 13.11 -22.65
C LEU A 627 -3.37 12.70 -23.78
N VAL A 628 -2.07 12.97 -23.64
CA VAL A 628 -1.03 12.62 -24.63
C VAL A 628 -0.85 11.12 -24.70
N LYS A 629 -0.76 10.46 -23.55
CA LYS A 629 -0.54 9.02 -23.52
C LYS A 629 -1.83 8.25 -23.85
N TRP A 630 -3.02 8.76 -23.54
CA TRP A 630 -4.30 8.05 -23.72
C TRP A 630 -4.52 7.67 -25.19
N ARG A 631 -4.71 6.37 -25.45
CA ARG A 631 -4.73 5.79 -26.80
C ARG A 631 -6.08 5.92 -27.51
N HIS A 632 -7.17 6.15 -26.77
CA HIS A 632 -8.51 6.19 -27.32
C HIS A 632 -8.99 7.63 -27.58
N PRO A 633 -9.70 7.87 -28.70
CA PRO A 633 -10.28 9.17 -28.97
C PRO A 633 -11.38 9.45 -27.95
N LEU A 634 -11.23 10.53 -27.19
CA LEU A 634 -12.22 10.99 -26.23
C LEU A 634 -13.46 11.51 -26.97
N SER A 635 -14.65 11.19 -26.48
CA SER A 635 -15.91 11.73 -26.98
C SER A 635 -16.10 13.17 -26.48
N GLY A 636 -15.74 14.15 -27.31
CA GLY A 636 -15.92 15.57 -26.97
C GLY A 636 -15.15 16.54 -27.86
N THR A 637 -15.51 17.82 -27.78
CA THR A 637 -14.93 18.93 -28.57
C THR A 637 -13.55 19.39 -28.08
N LEU A 638 -13.07 18.89 -26.93
CA LEU A 638 -11.80 19.33 -26.35
C LEU A 638 -10.64 18.50 -26.94
N THR A 639 -9.99 19.07 -27.94
CA THR A 639 -8.79 18.49 -28.55
C THR A 639 -7.55 18.80 -27.69
N ARG A 640 -6.49 18.00 -27.80
CA ARG A 640 -5.18 18.33 -27.19
C ARG A 640 -4.77 19.79 -27.51
N ALA A 641 -5.08 20.25 -28.72
CA ALA A 641 -4.81 21.60 -29.17
C ALA A 641 -5.61 22.68 -28.42
N SER A 642 -6.90 22.45 -28.12
CA SER A 642 -7.71 23.44 -27.37
C SER A 642 -7.24 23.56 -25.92
N PHE A 643 -6.87 22.46 -25.27
CA PHE A 643 -6.30 22.48 -23.91
C PHE A 643 -5.00 23.28 -23.87
N ILE A 644 -4.08 23.00 -24.81
CA ILE A 644 -2.80 23.70 -24.93
C ILE A 644 -3.04 25.20 -25.13
N GLN A 645 -4.02 25.57 -25.98
CA GLN A 645 -4.39 26.97 -26.16
C GLN A 645 -4.89 27.61 -24.85
N ASP A 646 -5.68 26.90 -24.04
CA ASP A 646 -6.17 27.41 -22.76
C ASP A 646 -5.05 27.64 -21.74
N VAL A 647 -4.10 26.71 -21.60
CA VAL A 647 -2.91 26.91 -20.75
C VAL A 647 -2.12 28.14 -21.20
N ILE A 648 -1.91 28.31 -22.51
CA ILE A 648 -1.10 29.39 -23.06
C ILE A 648 -1.81 30.74 -23.01
N ARG A 649 -3.15 30.80 -22.92
CA ARG A 649 -3.86 32.07 -22.67
C ARG A 649 -3.39 32.75 -21.38
N HIS A 650 -2.84 32.00 -20.43
CA HIS A 650 -2.33 32.53 -19.18
C HIS A 650 -0.86 32.98 -19.25
N VAL A 651 -0.16 32.84 -20.38
CA VAL A 651 1.28 33.14 -20.48
C VAL A 651 1.62 34.59 -20.09
N ASP A 652 0.77 35.56 -20.44
CA ASP A 652 0.99 36.97 -20.10
C ASP A 652 0.70 37.28 -18.62
N ARG A 653 -0.20 36.50 -17.99
CA ARG A 653 -0.69 36.74 -16.62
C ARG A 653 0.10 35.94 -15.57
N GLN A 654 0.40 34.69 -15.88
CA GLN A 654 1.07 33.70 -15.04
C GLN A 654 2.10 32.90 -15.86
N PRO A 655 3.20 33.53 -16.29
CA PRO A 655 4.23 32.85 -17.07
C PRO A 655 4.88 31.68 -16.29
N VAL A 656 5.02 31.76 -14.96
CA VAL A 656 5.57 30.69 -14.12
C VAL A 656 4.71 29.42 -14.19
N PHE A 657 3.38 29.57 -14.22
CA PHE A 657 2.45 28.45 -14.36
C PHE A 657 2.64 27.73 -15.70
N VAL A 658 2.69 28.49 -16.80
CA VAL A 658 2.86 27.93 -18.14
C VAL A 658 4.20 27.19 -18.23
N VAL A 659 5.27 27.83 -17.76
CA VAL A 659 6.61 27.24 -17.72
C VAL A 659 6.61 25.90 -16.98
N ARG A 660 6.08 25.88 -15.75
CA ARG A 660 6.10 24.69 -14.90
C ARG A 660 5.26 23.57 -15.48
N THR A 661 4.07 23.89 -15.99
CA THR A 661 3.20 22.93 -16.68
C THR A 661 3.94 22.25 -17.84
N LEU A 662 4.67 23.04 -18.63
CA LEU A 662 5.41 22.56 -19.80
C LEU A 662 6.67 21.77 -19.42
N ALA A 663 7.38 22.20 -18.37
CA ALA A 663 8.58 21.51 -17.89
C ALA A 663 8.25 20.07 -17.43
N LEU A 664 7.09 19.86 -16.80
CA LEU A 664 6.67 18.55 -16.31
C LEU A 664 6.25 17.58 -17.42
N ILE A 665 5.89 18.09 -18.61
CA ILE A 665 5.61 17.27 -19.79
C ILE A 665 6.91 16.70 -20.37
N VAL A 666 8.04 17.39 -20.19
CA VAL A 666 9.37 16.90 -20.54
C VAL A 666 9.82 15.93 -19.42
N LYS A 667 10.39 14.76 -19.78
CA LYS A 667 10.67 13.61 -18.88
C LYS A 667 11.04 13.99 -17.43
N LYS A 668 10.52 13.24 -16.44
CA LYS A 668 10.71 13.44 -14.97
C LYS A 668 12.17 13.71 -14.51
N SER A 669 13.19 13.18 -15.19
CA SER A 669 14.61 13.45 -14.86
C SER A 669 15.01 14.92 -15.02
N ASP A 670 14.30 15.65 -15.88
CA ASP A 670 14.66 17.01 -16.26
C ASP A 670 13.89 18.01 -15.38
N GLY A 671 12.78 17.59 -14.76
CA GLY A 671 11.84 18.41 -14.01
C GLY A 671 12.43 19.10 -12.78
N GLU A 672 13.24 18.42 -11.97
CA GLU A 672 13.89 19.04 -10.79
C GLU A 672 14.93 20.08 -11.18
N THR A 673 15.71 19.81 -12.23
CA THR A 673 16.72 20.73 -12.75
C THR A 673 16.05 21.95 -13.39
N PHE A 674 14.93 21.75 -14.08
CA PHE A 674 14.08 22.84 -14.53
C PHE A 674 13.61 23.67 -13.32
N ILE A 675 12.94 23.07 -12.33
CA ILE A 675 12.42 23.80 -11.16
C ILE A 675 13.51 24.64 -10.47
N LYS A 676 14.75 24.13 -10.35
CA LYS A 676 15.90 24.87 -9.79
C LYS A 676 16.32 26.09 -10.63
N VAL A 677 16.29 26.00 -11.96
CA VAL A 677 16.66 27.11 -12.88
C VAL A 677 15.61 28.25 -12.90
N TRP A 678 14.38 27.94 -12.48
CA TRP A 678 13.21 28.80 -12.66
C TRP A 678 12.84 29.70 -11.48
N GLN A 679 13.59 29.66 -10.36
CA GLN A 679 13.21 30.37 -9.12
C GLN A 679 13.48 31.89 -9.08
N GLU A 680 14.03 32.52 -10.13
CA GLU A 680 14.67 33.86 -9.97
C GLU A 680 14.26 34.97 -10.96
N THR A 681 13.15 34.88 -11.69
CA THR A 681 12.85 35.93 -12.71
C THR A 681 11.37 36.25 -12.88
N GLU A 682 11.03 37.53 -12.83
CA GLU A 682 9.72 38.08 -13.21
C GLU A 682 9.74 38.66 -14.63
N GLY A 683 8.57 38.74 -15.27
CA GLY A 683 8.39 39.48 -16.53
C GLY A 683 8.98 38.81 -17.79
N PRO A 684 9.42 39.59 -18.80
CA PRO A 684 9.85 39.06 -20.10
C PRO A 684 11.11 38.19 -20.07
N GLY A 685 11.94 38.29 -19.04
CA GLY A 685 13.11 37.43 -18.85
C GLY A 685 12.74 35.96 -18.62
N LEU A 686 11.60 35.71 -17.96
CA LEU A 686 11.06 34.37 -17.73
C LEU A 686 10.57 33.74 -19.05
N LEU A 687 9.96 34.54 -19.93
CA LEU A 687 9.54 34.09 -21.26
C LEU A 687 10.75 33.77 -22.15
N LEU A 688 11.80 34.58 -22.06
CA LEU A 688 13.05 34.31 -22.77
C LEU A 688 13.75 33.05 -22.23
N LYS A 689 13.75 32.82 -20.90
CA LYS A 689 14.19 31.54 -20.32
C LYS A 689 13.40 30.37 -20.91
N LEU A 690 12.09 30.51 -21.13
CA LEU A 690 11.27 29.42 -21.69
C LEU A 690 11.71 29.07 -23.10
N ILE A 691 11.85 30.11 -23.92
CA ILE A 691 12.34 29.98 -25.28
C ILE A 691 13.73 29.31 -25.28
N MET A 692 14.64 29.71 -24.41
CA MET A 692 16.03 29.23 -24.45
C MET A 692 16.27 27.87 -23.77
N TYR A 693 15.52 27.55 -22.71
CA TYR A 693 15.71 26.35 -21.89
C TYR A 693 14.72 25.23 -22.20
N VAL A 694 13.58 25.44 -22.83
CA VAL A 694 12.64 24.33 -23.10
C VAL A 694 12.97 23.71 -24.45
N ARG A 695 13.71 22.60 -24.45
CA ARG A 695 13.90 21.80 -25.66
C ARG A 695 12.55 21.21 -26.07
N SER A 696 12.07 21.54 -27.26
CA SER A 696 10.89 20.91 -27.86
C SER A 696 11.19 19.45 -28.25
N PRO A 697 10.62 18.43 -27.57
CA PRO A 697 10.85 17.03 -27.90
C PRO A 697 9.73 16.46 -28.79
N LEU A 698 8.64 17.21 -28.99
CA LEU A 698 7.36 16.77 -29.56
C LEU A 698 6.76 17.91 -30.40
N VAL A 699 6.00 17.57 -31.46
CA VAL A 699 5.33 18.55 -32.35
C VAL A 699 4.37 19.46 -31.57
N GLU A 700 3.81 18.96 -30.49
CA GLU A 700 2.94 19.68 -29.56
C GLU A 700 3.70 20.78 -28.78
N MET A 701 4.98 20.58 -28.47
CA MET A 701 5.81 21.59 -27.78
C MET A 701 6.29 22.70 -28.74
N ASP A 702 6.44 22.38 -30.03
CA ASP A 702 6.62 23.39 -31.09
C ASP A 702 5.35 24.23 -31.27
N LEU A 703 4.16 23.61 -31.19
CA LEU A 703 2.89 24.32 -31.17
C LEU A 703 2.79 25.26 -29.95
N VAL A 704 3.15 24.76 -28.76
CA VAL A 704 3.17 25.57 -27.53
C VAL A 704 4.07 26.78 -27.70
N THR A 705 5.30 26.58 -28.16
CA THR A 705 6.28 27.67 -28.23
C THR A 705 5.88 28.71 -29.26
N ARG A 706 5.32 28.29 -30.40
CA ARG A 706 4.71 29.21 -31.38
C ARG A 706 3.57 30.02 -30.79
N LEU A 707 2.69 29.37 -30.04
CA LEU A 707 1.55 30.04 -29.40
C LEU A 707 2.02 31.00 -28.30
N VAL A 708 3.06 30.65 -27.54
CA VAL A 708 3.72 31.54 -26.59
C VAL A 708 4.30 32.76 -27.32
N LEU A 709 5.15 32.57 -28.34
CA LEU A 709 5.73 33.67 -29.13
C LEU A 709 4.68 34.59 -29.76
N LYS A 710 3.57 34.03 -30.26
CA LYS A 710 2.46 34.79 -30.84
C LYS A 710 1.64 35.56 -29.79
N LYS A 711 1.56 35.06 -28.56
CA LYS A 711 0.77 35.68 -27.48
C LYS A 711 1.54 36.74 -26.72
N ILE A 712 2.87 36.64 -26.66
CA ILE A 712 3.70 37.62 -25.97
C ILE A 712 3.53 39.00 -26.61
N LYS A 713 2.89 39.91 -25.89
CA LYS A 713 2.68 41.30 -26.33
C LYS A 713 3.90 42.20 -26.15
N SER A 714 4.99 41.70 -25.58
CA SER A 714 6.22 42.46 -25.38
C SER A 714 6.81 42.85 -26.74
N GLU A 715 6.97 44.15 -27.01
CA GLU A 715 7.63 44.66 -28.22
C GLU A 715 9.02 44.05 -28.43
N LEU A 716 9.68 43.65 -27.34
CA LEU A 716 10.99 42.99 -27.36
C LEU A 716 10.95 41.50 -27.77
N LEU A 717 9.79 40.86 -27.87
CA LEU A 717 9.67 39.42 -28.14
C LEU A 717 8.65 39.13 -29.25
N GLN A 718 8.22 40.15 -30.00
CA GLN A 718 7.27 40.00 -31.09
C GLN A 718 7.90 39.31 -32.29
N VAL A 719 7.28 38.22 -32.72
CA VAL A 719 7.56 37.50 -33.96
C VAL A 719 6.21 37.11 -34.56
N ASP A 720 6.07 37.22 -35.88
CA ASP A 720 4.95 36.65 -36.63
C ASP A 720 5.37 35.30 -37.23
N PRO A 721 5.26 34.18 -36.48
CA PRO A 721 5.71 32.89 -36.96
C PRO A 721 4.81 32.38 -38.10
N ALA A 722 5.42 31.86 -39.16
CA ALA A 722 4.70 31.16 -40.20
C ALA A 722 4.02 29.88 -39.65
N PRO A 723 2.90 29.41 -40.22
CA PRO A 723 2.13 28.27 -39.71
C PRO A 723 2.89 26.94 -39.64
N THR A 724 4.03 26.83 -40.32
CA THR A 724 4.86 25.62 -40.41
C THR A 724 6.29 25.82 -39.90
N ALA A 725 6.63 27.00 -39.36
CA ALA A 725 7.98 27.27 -38.85
C ALA A 725 8.27 26.43 -37.60
N ASP A 726 9.43 25.79 -37.55
CA ASP A 726 9.90 25.09 -36.35
C ASP A 726 10.36 26.08 -35.26
N PHE A 727 10.62 25.57 -34.05
CA PHE A 727 11.08 26.40 -32.94
C PHE A 727 12.33 27.22 -33.28
N MET A 728 13.34 26.58 -33.88
CA MET A 728 14.63 27.21 -34.15
C MET A 728 14.49 28.35 -35.16
N SER A 729 13.62 28.19 -36.17
CA SER A 729 13.28 29.24 -37.12
C SER A 729 12.61 30.44 -36.44
N CYS A 730 11.69 30.20 -35.50
CA CYS A 730 11.01 31.30 -34.80
C CYS A 730 11.98 32.06 -33.88
N TYR A 731 12.87 31.35 -33.18
CA TYR A 731 13.92 31.96 -32.37
C TYR A 731 14.92 32.75 -33.23
N GLN A 732 15.33 32.20 -34.37
CA GLN A 732 16.18 32.91 -35.31
C GLN A 732 15.53 34.19 -35.85
N GLN A 733 14.23 34.15 -36.18
CA GLN A 733 13.48 35.34 -36.59
C GLN A 733 13.49 36.44 -35.50
N LEU A 734 13.33 36.07 -34.24
CA LEU A 734 13.44 37.00 -33.10
C LEU A 734 14.82 37.67 -33.06
N LEU A 735 15.90 36.89 -33.17
CA LEU A 735 17.27 37.41 -33.14
C LEU A 735 17.56 38.33 -34.33
N CYS A 736 17.14 37.93 -35.53
CA CYS A 736 17.23 38.76 -36.72
C CYS A 736 16.45 40.07 -36.56
N TYR A 737 15.26 40.02 -35.96
CA TYR A 737 14.49 41.22 -35.63
C TYR A 737 15.25 42.14 -34.66
N TRP A 738 15.81 41.60 -33.58
CA TRP A 738 16.62 42.38 -32.63
C TRP A 738 17.83 43.04 -33.30
N SER A 739 18.57 42.27 -34.10
CA SER A 739 19.75 42.74 -34.81
C SER A 739 19.39 43.87 -35.80
N ARG A 740 18.35 43.63 -36.62
CA ARG A 740 17.84 44.62 -37.58
C ARG A 740 17.33 45.88 -36.91
N ARG A 741 16.50 45.75 -35.86
CA ARG A 741 15.96 46.90 -35.13
C ARG A 741 17.06 47.75 -34.52
N HIS A 742 18.08 47.10 -33.96
CA HIS A 742 19.25 47.80 -33.43
C HIS A 742 20.04 48.53 -34.53
N GLN A 743 20.25 47.90 -35.69
CA GLN A 743 20.91 48.53 -36.83
C GLN A 743 20.11 49.71 -37.39
N GLU A 744 18.79 49.59 -37.51
CA GLU A 744 17.89 50.67 -37.94
C GLU A 744 18.00 51.88 -37.01
N LEU A 745 17.97 51.68 -35.68
CA LEU A 745 18.13 52.76 -34.70
C LEU A 745 19.52 53.42 -34.75
N MET A 746 20.56 52.64 -35.05
CA MET A 746 21.92 53.17 -35.26
C MET A 746 22.01 53.98 -36.56
N GLN A 747 21.28 53.60 -37.61
CA GLN A 747 21.25 54.29 -38.91
C GLN A 747 20.40 55.56 -38.90
N SER A 748 19.30 55.59 -38.11
CA SER A 748 18.42 56.76 -37.97
C SER A 748 19.00 57.87 -37.10
N CYS A 749 20.29 57.81 -36.73
CA CYS A 749 20.97 58.73 -35.82
C CYS A 749 20.33 58.86 -34.42
N SER A 750 19.42 57.96 -34.02
CA SER A 750 18.84 57.91 -32.67
C SER A 750 19.69 57.05 -31.74
N ILE A 751 20.97 57.42 -31.59
CA ILE A 751 21.98 56.68 -30.82
C ILE A 751 21.51 56.40 -29.37
N ALA A 752 20.79 57.35 -28.76
CA ALA A 752 20.24 57.18 -27.42
C ALA A 752 19.19 56.05 -27.35
N GLU A 753 18.32 55.94 -28.36
CA GLU A 753 17.31 54.87 -28.45
C GLU A 753 17.96 53.53 -28.77
N ALA A 754 18.96 53.50 -29.65
CA ALA A 754 19.76 52.29 -29.92
C ALA A 754 20.47 51.78 -28.66
N ALA A 755 21.05 52.70 -27.87
CA ALA A 755 21.69 52.38 -26.59
C ALA A 755 20.68 51.90 -25.54
N ALA A 756 19.49 52.52 -25.47
CA ALA A 756 18.41 52.11 -24.58
C ALA A 756 17.89 50.71 -24.94
N PHE A 757 17.59 50.46 -26.22
CA PHE A 757 17.18 49.14 -26.73
C PHE A 757 18.22 48.07 -26.40
N ARG A 758 19.49 48.34 -26.69
CA ARG A 758 20.60 47.42 -26.37
C ARG A 758 20.71 47.14 -24.88
N LYS A 759 20.57 48.16 -24.03
CA LYS A 759 20.58 48.02 -22.56
C LYS A 759 19.43 47.12 -22.09
N THR A 760 18.24 47.27 -22.67
CA THR A 760 17.08 46.44 -22.34
C THR A 760 17.26 44.99 -22.77
N VAL A 761 17.73 44.72 -24.00
CA VAL A 761 18.02 43.35 -24.47
C VAL A 761 19.11 42.71 -23.60
N ARG A 762 20.15 43.45 -23.21
CA ARG A 762 21.19 42.95 -22.31
C ARG A 762 20.65 42.63 -20.92
N ALA A 763 19.78 43.47 -20.37
CA ALA A 763 19.14 43.21 -19.08
C ALA A 763 18.34 41.89 -19.13
N LEU A 764 17.61 41.65 -20.23
CA LEU A 764 16.90 40.38 -20.46
C LEU A 764 17.87 39.20 -20.54
N LEU A 765 18.92 39.28 -21.35
CA LEU A 765 19.91 38.21 -21.48
C LEU A 765 20.65 37.93 -20.18
N ARG A 766 20.90 38.95 -19.34
CA ARG A 766 21.51 38.76 -18.02
C ARG A 766 20.58 38.07 -17.02
N ALA A 767 19.28 38.29 -17.13
CA ALA A 767 18.29 37.59 -16.30
C ALA A 767 18.29 36.07 -16.58
N VAL A 768 18.72 35.67 -17.77
CA VAL A 768 19.00 34.28 -18.14
C VAL A 768 20.41 33.91 -17.67
N HIS A 769 20.56 33.56 -16.38
CA HIS A 769 21.87 33.20 -15.82
C HIS A 769 22.39 31.90 -16.45
N PHE A 770 23.63 31.92 -16.96
CA PHE A 770 24.31 30.76 -17.54
C PHE A 770 25.64 30.52 -16.82
N ASP A 771 25.69 29.50 -15.96
CA ASP A 771 26.92 29.04 -15.32
C ASP A 771 27.36 27.69 -15.91
N ALA A 772 28.67 27.47 -16.04
CA ALA A 772 29.24 26.26 -16.62
C ALA A 772 28.92 25.01 -15.78
N LYS A 773 28.84 25.12 -14.45
CA LYS A 773 28.43 23.98 -13.60
C LYS A 773 26.94 23.71 -13.74
N ALA A 774 26.11 24.75 -13.69
CA ALA A 774 24.67 24.61 -13.88
C ALA A 774 24.30 24.01 -15.25
N VAL A 775 25.04 24.36 -16.32
CA VAL A 775 24.83 23.78 -17.65
C VAL A 775 25.27 22.31 -17.72
N LEU A 776 26.30 21.91 -16.96
CA LEU A 776 26.73 20.51 -16.88
C LEU A 776 25.72 19.61 -16.18
N ASP A 777 24.98 20.14 -15.21
CA ASP A 777 23.96 19.39 -14.47
C ASP A 777 22.67 19.17 -15.29
N LEU A 778 22.57 19.77 -16.48
CA LEU A 778 21.43 19.57 -17.38
C LEU A 778 21.53 18.24 -18.16
N PRO A 779 20.37 17.65 -18.51
CA PRO A 779 20.30 16.47 -19.38
C PRO A 779 20.99 16.70 -20.73
N ASN A 780 21.67 15.68 -21.28
CA ASN A 780 22.44 15.78 -22.53
C ASN A 780 21.68 16.43 -23.69
N GLY A 781 20.39 16.08 -23.83
CA GLY A 781 19.53 16.64 -24.84
C GLY A 781 19.30 18.15 -24.68
N GLN A 782 19.14 18.59 -23.45
CA GLN A 782 18.90 19.98 -23.09
C GLN A 782 20.16 20.83 -23.27
N VAL A 783 21.33 20.27 -22.97
CA VAL A 783 22.60 20.95 -23.22
C VAL A 783 22.83 21.15 -24.71
N ALA A 784 22.58 20.14 -25.55
CA ALA A 784 22.70 20.26 -27.00
C ALA A 784 21.79 21.36 -27.57
N HIS A 785 20.55 21.43 -27.09
CA HIS A 785 19.60 22.48 -27.46
C HIS A 785 20.12 23.87 -27.05
N LEU A 786 20.56 24.01 -25.80
CA LEU A 786 21.04 25.29 -25.29
C LEU A 786 22.28 25.78 -26.04
N TYR A 787 23.20 24.87 -26.40
CA TYR A 787 24.34 25.18 -27.26
C TYR A 787 23.89 25.71 -28.63
N GLN A 788 22.84 25.14 -29.22
CA GLN A 788 22.31 25.59 -30.52
C GLN A 788 21.64 26.97 -30.43
N VAL A 789 20.87 27.22 -29.38
CA VAL A 789 20.21 28.51 -29.09
C VAL A 789 21.26 29.61 -28.89
N VAL A 790 22.23 29.39 -27.99
CA VAL A 790 23.27 30.40 -27.72
C VAL A 790 24.18 30.59 -28.93
N ALA A 791 24.44 29.55 -29.73
CA ALA A 791 25.20 29.67 -30.97
C ALA A 791 24.52 30.59 -32.00
N LEU A 792 23.19 30.51 -32.15
CA LEU A 792 22.43 31.45 -33.00
C LEU A 792 22.51 32.89 -32.48
N LEU A 793 22.44 33.07 -31.15
CA LEU A 793 22.58 34.38 -30.53
C LEU A 793 23.94 35.03 -30.87
N PHE A 794 25.02 34.23 -30.93
CA PHE A 794 26.33 34.71 -31.36
C PHE A 794 26.37 35.09 -32.84
N SER A 795 25.82 34.25 -33.73
CA SER A 795 25.91 34.48 -35.18
C SER A 795 25.00 35.61 -35.67
N ASP A 796 23.80 35.73 -35.10
CA ASP A 796 22.72 36.54 -35.69
C ASP A 796 22.52 37.88 -34.97
N ALA A 797 22.94 37.99 -33.69
CA ALA A 797 22.84 39.23 -32.90
C ALA A 797 24.11 39.59 -32.09
N PRO A 798 25.33 39.54 -32.67
CA PRO A 798 26.57 39.75 -31.92
C PRO A 798 26.69 41.13 -31.26
N ASP A 799 26.25 42.20 -31.92
CA ASP A 799 26.37 43.59 -31.45
C ASP A 799 25.61 43.84 -30.13
N LEU A 800 24.61 43.01 -29.83
CA LEU A 800 23.86 43.07 -28.58
C LEU A 800 24.62 42.40 -27.43
N LEU A 801 25.55 41.49 -27.74
CA LEU A 801 26.34 40.75 -26.75
C LEU A 801 27.56 41.52 -26.25
N TYR A 802 28.10 42.44 -27.06
CA TYR A 802 29.34 43.15 -26.71
C TYR A 802 29.35 44.59 -27.20
N THR A 803 29.94 45.47 -26.39
CA THR A 803 30.31 46.82 -26.80
C THR A 803 31.57 47.21 -26.09
N LYS A 804 32.53 47.71 -26.86
CA LYS A 804 33.81 48.18 -26.36
C LYS A 804 33.63 49.19 -25.23
N GLY A 805 34.31 48.95 -24.10
CA GLY A 805 34.34 49.85 -22.95
C GLY A 805 33.18 49.71 -21.95
N LEU A 806 32.19 48.83 -22.19
CA LEU A 806 31.13 48.53 -21.21
C LEU A 806 31.46 47.23 -20.46
N ALA A 807 31.62 47.32 -19.13
CA ALA A 807 31.96 46.20 -18.25
C ALA A 807 30.90 45.08 -18.20
N ASP A 808 29.73 45.36 -18.76
CA ASP A 808 28.46 44.79 -18.37
C ASP A 808 27.85 43.99 -19.55
N CYS A 809 28.71 43.43 -20.39
CA CYS A 809 28.33 42.72 -21.60
C CYS A 809 28.03 41.23 -21.32
N PRO A 810 27.02 40.61 -21.95
CA PRO A 810 26.80 39.16 -21.84
C PRO A 810 27.94 38.29 -22.39
N LEU A 811 28.67 38.79 -23.41
CA LEU A 811 29.66 38.02 -24.15
C LEU A 811 30.71 37.30 -23.29
N PRO A 812 31.41 37.94 -22.32
CA PRO A 812 32.47 37.28 -21.55
C PRO A 812 31.97 36.04 -20.80
N ARG A 813 30.79 36.13 -20.18
CA ARG A 813 30.18 35.01 -19.46
C ARG A 813 29.78 33.88 -20.42
N LEU A 814 29.13 34.21 -21.53
CA LEU A 814 28.73 33.20 -22.51
C LEU A 814 29.93 32.49 -23.14
N VAL A 815 31.03 33.21 -23.38
CA VAL A 815 32.30 32.64 -23.83
C VAL A 815 32.87 31.69 -22.78
N GLU A 816 32.88 32.08 -21.51
CA GLU A 816 33.36 31.24 -20.40
C GLU A 816 32.43 30.07 -20.07
N THR A 817 31.17 30.07 -20.52
CA THR A 817 30.24 28.95 -20.28
C THR A 817 30.21 27.97 -21.47
N PHE A 818 30.06 28.46 -22.71
CA PHE A 818 29.78 27.60 -23.87
C PHE A 818 30.96 27.40 -24.81
N VAL A 819 31.85 28.38 -24.93
CA VAL A 819 32.87 28.43 -25.98
C VAL A 819 34.23 27.97 -25.46
N TYR A 820 34.64 28.49 -24.30
CA TYR A 820 35.91 28.15 -23.69
C TYR A 820 35.77 28.08 -22.16
N PRO A 821 35.25 26.96 -21.63
CA PRO A 821 34.94 26.81 -20.21
C PRO A 821 36.17 26.63 -19.33
N LYS A 822 36.93 27.72 -19.14
CA LYS A 822 38.17 27.77 -18.35
C LYS A 822 37.96 27.32 -16.91
N SER A 823 36.79 27.59 -16.31
CA SER A 823 36.45 27.18 -14.95
C SER A 823 36.48 25.66 -14.78
N LEU A 824 35.90 24.93 -15.74
CA LEU A 824 35.90 23.47 -15.76
C LEU A 824 37.29 22.87 -16.02
N LEU A 825 38.11 23.57 -16.80
CA LEU A 825 39.48 23.16 -17.12
C LEU A 825 40.47 23.36 -15.96
N ARG A 826 40.19 24.29 -15.02
CA ARG A 826 41.08 24.61 -13.89
C ARG A 826 40.89 23.71 -12.66
N GLU A 827 39.72 23.07 -12.49
CA GLU A 827 39.39 22.20 -11.35
C GLU A 827 39.94 20.76 -11.48
N GLY A 828 41.07 20.55 -12.17
CA GLY A 828 41.75 19.24 -12.23
C GLY A 828 41.16 18.21 -13.21
N LYS A 829 40.05 18.51 -13.89
CA LYS A 829 39.56 17.69 -15.02
C LYS A 829 40.29 18.10 -16.30
N VAL A 830 41.33 17.34 -16.66
CA VAL A 830 42.12 17.57 -17.89
C VAL A 830 41.29 17.41 -19.17
N VAL A 831 40.11 16.78 -19.09
CA VAL A 831 39.24 16.47 -20.23
C VAL A 831 37.80 16.91 -19.96
N LEU A 832 37.24 17.73 -20.86
CA LEU A 832 35.83 18.12 -20.83
C LEU A 832 34.91 16.90 -21.07
N PRO A 833 33.70 16.86 -20.46
CA PRO A 833 32.72 15.82 -20.75
C PRO A 833 32.43 15.68 -22.26
N ARG A 834 32.33 14.43 -22.72
CA ARG A 834 32.18 14.09 -24.15
C ARG A 834 31.03 14.84 -24.84
N MET A 835 29.90 14.98 -24.16
CA MET A 835 28.73 15.69 -24.68
C MET A 835 29.03 17.17 -24.95
N LEU A 836 29.75 17.88 -24.06
CA LEU A 836 30.14 19.27 -24.30
C LEU A 836 31.06 19.38 -25.53
N VAL A 837 32.03 18.47 -25.64
CA VAL A 837 32.94 18.42 -26.80
C VAL A 837 32.16 18.18 -28.09
N GLU A 838 31.15 17.31 -28.09
CA GLU A 838 30.27 17.07 -29.24
C GLU A 838 29.43 18.30 -29.60
N CYS A 839 28.87 19.01 -28.61
CA CYS A 839 28.10 20.23 -28.84
C CYS A 839 28.98 21.38 -29.37
N MET A 840 30.17 21.55 -28.81
CA MET A 840 31.18 22.48 -29.31
C MET A 840 31.64 22.11 -30.72
N ARG A 841 31.75 20.82 -31.05
CA ARG A 841 32.05 20.36 -32.42
C ARG A 841 30.95 20.73 -33.40
N ALA A 842 29.68 20.57 -33.00
CA ALA A 842 28.53 20.84 -33.85
C ALA A 842 28.30 22.35 -34.07
N GLN A 843 28.34 23.15 -33.00
CA GLN A 843 27.94 24.56 -33.02
C GLN A 843 29.12 25.55 -32.99
N GLY A 844 30.34 25.06 -32.78
CA GLY A 844 31.56 25.87 -32.63
C GLY A 844 31.77 26.93 -33.71
N HIS A 845 31.39 26.60 -34.95
CA HIS A 845 31.53 27.49 -36.10
C HIS A 845 30.72 28.79 -35.97
N ARG A 846 29.50 28.73 -35.39
CA ARG A 846 28.63 29.89 -35.20
C ARG A 846 29.13 30.84 -34.13
N PHE A 847 29.72 30.30 -33.06
CA PHE A 847 30.38 31.11 -32.04
C PHE A 847 31.57 31.89 -32.62
N LEU A 848 32.38 31.24 -33.47
CA LEU A 848 33.47 31.88 -34.18
C LEU A 848 32.95 32.96 -35.15
N LEU A 849 31.84 32.70 -35.86
CA LEU A 849 31.18 33.68 -36.73
C LEU A 849 30.82 34.96 -35.98
N GLY A 850 30.13 34.83 -34.85
CA GLY A 850 29.75 35.99 -34.03
C GLY A 850 30.93 36.81 -33.52
N LEU A 851 31.97 36.14 -33.04
CA LEU A 851 33.20 36.82 -32.58
C LEU A 851 33.92 37.52 -33.72
N ALA A 852 33.93 36.93 -34.92
CA ALA A 852 34.53 37.54 -36.10
C ALA A 852 33.75 38.79 -36.54
N GLN A 853 32.41 38.77 -36.48
CA GLN A 853 31.60 39.95 -36.77
C GLN A 853 31.92 41.11 -35.81
N LEU A 854 32.08 40.83 -34.51
CA LEU A 854 32.52 41.82 -33.50
C LEU A 854 33.94 42.34 -33.71
N PHE A 855 34.82 41.51 -34.31
CA PHE A 855 36.19 41.91 -34.59
C PHE A 855 36.30 42.97 -35.70
N ARG A 856 35.24 43.21 -36.50
CA ARG A 856 35.25 44.23 -37.56
C ARG A 856 35.69 45.62 -37.06
N ASP A 857 35.49 45.90 -35.78
CA ASP A 857 35.88 47.13 -35.08
C ASP A 857 37.35 47.15 -34.59
N ASN A 858 38.16 46.16 -34.94
CA ASN A 858 39.56 45.97 -34.50
C ASN A 858 39.72 46.03 -32.96
N ASP A 859 38.76 45.47 -32.22
CA ASP A 859 38.83 45.43 -30.76
C ASP A 859 39.90 44.42 -30.28
N ALA A 860 40.88 44.91 -29.51
CA ALA A 860 41.99 44.11 -28.99
C ALA A 860 41.54 43.00 -28.03
N PHE A 861 40.48 43.20 -27.25
CA PHE A 861 39.93 42.17 -26.37
C PHE A 861 39.33 41.03 -27.19
N ILE A 862 38.51 41.37 -28.20
CA ILE A 862 37.90 40.38 -29.10
C ILE A 862 38.98 39.63 -29.88
N GLY A 863 39.98 40.33 -30.41
CA GLY A 863 41.11 39.71 -31.13
C GLY A 863 41.88 38.71 -30.28
N ARG A 864 42.18 39.04 -29.01
CA ARG A 864 42.83 38.12 -28.07
C ARG A 864 41.97 36.90 -27.77
N ARG A 865 40.69 37.08 -27.44
CA ARG A 865 39.78 35.97 -27.12
C ARG A 865 39.53 35.07 -28.32
N PHE A 866 39.36 35.64 -29.51
CA PHE A 866 39.23 34.90 -30.75
C PHE A 866 40.47 34.02 -30.99
N SER A 867 41.68 34.58 -30.83
CA SER A 867 42.93 33.83 -30.96
C SER A 867 43.07 32.70 -29.94
N GLU A 868 42.72 32.95 -28.67
CA GLU A 868 42.70 31.93 -27.62
C GLU A 868 41.75 30.76 -27.95
N ILE A 869 40.54 31.07 -28.40
CA ILE A 869 39.50 30.07 -28.70
C ILE A 869 39.87 29.24 -29.91
N VAL A 870 40.34 29.87 -31.00
CA VAL A 870 40.79 29.16 -32.20
C VAL A 870 41.99 28.26 -31.86
N GLY A 871 42.94 28.76 -31.08
CA GLY A 871 44.06 27.97 -30.56
C GLY A 871 43.63 26.74 -29.76
N TYR A 872 42.61 26.91 -28.92
CA TYR A 872 42.03 25.81 -28.16
C TYR A 872 41.31 24.79 -29.08
N TYR A 873 40.48 25.25 -30.02
CA TYR A 873 39.70 24.40 -30.91
C TYR A 873 40.57 23.56 -31.85
N CYS A 874 41.67 24.12 -32.36
CA CYS A 874 42.66 23.38 -33.14
C CYS A 874 43.25 22.19 -32.36
N LYS A 875 43.42 22.33 -31.04
CA LYS A 875 43.99 21.25 -30.20
C LYS A 875 42.99 20.14 -29.89
N ILE A 876 41.71 20.48 -29.68
CA ILE A 876 40.69 19.51 -29.23
C ILE A 876 39.88 18.88 -30.37
N PHE A 877 39.89 19.46 -31.57
CA PHE A 877 39.15 18.96 -32.74
C PHE A 877 40.08 18.55 -33.89
N PRO A 878 40.57 17.30 -33.89
CA PRO A 878 41.53 16.84 -34.90
C PRO A 878 40.98 16.84 -36.34
N GLN A 879 39.65 16.82 -36.52
CA GLN A 879 39.00 16.89 -37.84
C GLN A 879 38.71 18.33 -38.31
N ALA A 880 39.16 19.34 -37.56
CA ALA A 880 38.94 20.77 -37.83
C ALA A 880 37.48 21.21 -38.00
N THR A 881 36.47 20.38 -37.71
CA THR A 881 35.08 20.57 -38.18
C THR A 881 34.48 21.96 -37.87
N PRO A 882 34.61 22.52 -36.65
CA PRO A 882 34.10 23.87 -36.38
C PRO A 882 34.84 24.96 -37.16
N ILE A 883 36.15 24.79 -37.33
CA ILE A 883 37.01 25.77 -38.00
C ILE A 883 36.76 25.71 -39.51
N SER A 884 36.61 24.51 -40.08
CA SER A 884 36.28 24.32 -41.50
C SER A 884 34.93 24.93 -41.88
N LEU A 885 33.90 24.68 -41.07
CA LEU A 885 32.57 25.24 -41.33
C LEU A 885 32.56 26.76 -41.18
N PHE A 886 33.28 27.30 -40.20
CA PHE A 886 33.42 28.75 -40.03
C PHE A 886 34.14 29.41 -41.22
N ILE A 887 35.21 28.78 -41.73
CA ILE A 887 35.96 29.28 -42.89
C ILE A 887 35.09 29.27 -44.14
N GLN A 888 34.34 28.19 -44.36
CA GLN A 888 33.40 28.10 -45.47
C GLN A 888 32.40 29.27 -45.45
N GLN A 889 31.83 29.56 -44.28
CA GLN A 889 30.85 30.65 -44.14
C GLN A 889 31.49 32.04 -44.26
N THR A 890 32.62 32.29 -43.59
CA THR A 890 33.29 33.60 -43.65
C THR A 890 33.94 33.90 -44.99
N ALA A 891 34.40 32.89 -45.74
CA ALA A 891 34.92 33.07 -47.10
C ALA A 891 33.83 33.60 -48.05
N MET A 892 32.56 33.29 -47.79
CA MET A 892 31.43 33.82 -48.55
C MET A 892 31.02 35.24 -48.08
N GLU A 893 31.22 35.58 -46.81
CA GLU A 893 30.76 36.86 -46.24
C GLU A 893 31.81 37.98 -46.20
N SER A 894 33.08 37.69 -45.92
CA SER A 894 34.13 38.72 -45.75
C SER A 894 35.56 38.18 -45.96
N PRO A 895 36.27 38.65 -47.01
CA PRO A 895 37.68 38.32 -47.24
C PRO A 895 38.60 38.78 -46.10
N LYS A 896 38.26 39.91 -45.45
CA LYS A 896 39.05 40.49 -44.36
C LYS A 896 39.04 39.58 -43.13
N LEU A 897 37.87 39.07 -42.73
CA LEU A 897 37.74 38.16 -41.58
C LEU A 897 38.43 36.82 -41.84
N THR A 898 38.27 36.30 -43.06
CA THR A 898 38.95 35.08 -43.52
C THR A 898 40.47 35.22 -43.40
N LYS A 899 41.03 36.38 -43.79
CA LYS A 899 42.46 36.69 -43.65
C LYS A 899 42.92 36.67 -42.20
N ILE A 900 42.24 37.40 -41.33
CA ILE A 900 42.59 37.52 -39.91
C ILE A 900 42.61 36.14 -39.26
N MET A 901 41.65 35.29 -39.59
CA MET A 901 41.61 33.93 -39.06
C MET A 901 42.74 33.06 -39.63
N LEU A 902 43.06 33.14 -40.92
CA LEU A 902 44.20 32.40 -41.49
C LEU A 902 45.51 32.85 -40.82
N ASP A 903 45.71 34.16 -40.67
CA ASP A 903 46.86 34.71 -39.93
C ASP A 903 46.87 34.22 -38.47
N THR A 904 45.71 34.15 -37.81
CA THR A 904 45.58 33.66 -36.43
C THR A 904 45.95 32.17 -36.33
N VAL A 905 45.33 31.31 -37.14
CA VAL A 905 45.61 29.86 -37.19
C VAL A 905 47.09 29.61 -37.50
N TRP A 906 47.66 30.41 -38.39
CA TRP A 906 49.07 30.33 -38.78
C TRP A 906 50.02 30.78 -37.67
N SER A 907 49.59 31.72 -36.83
CA SER A 907 50.35 32.25 -35.69
C SER A 907 50.28 31.37 -34.43
N LEU A 908 49.48 30.30 -34.43
CA LEU A 908 49.32 29.42 -33.28
C LEU A 908 50.58 28.59 -33.03
N ASP A 909 50.97 28.51 -31.76
CA ASP A 909 52.05 27.66 -31.27
C ASP A 909 51.56 26.21 -31.12
N ILE A 910 51.21 25.61 -32.26
CA ILE A 910 50.73 24.23 -32.41
C ILE A 910 51.68 23.51 -33.37
N ASP A 911 51.76 22.18 -33.27
CA ASP A 911 52.50 21.38 -34.23
C ASP A 911 52.07 21.74 -35.67
N ARG A 912 53.05 22.18 -36.46
CA ARG A 912 52.83 22.75 -37.79
C ARG A 912 52.20 21.72 -38.73
N THR A 913 52.46 20.44 -38.51
CA THR A 913 51.82 19.32 -39.21
C THR A 913 50.32 19.24 -38.93
N ALA A 914 49.88 19.41 -37.68
CA ALA A 914 48.46 19.41 -37.32
C ALA A 914 47.72 20.64 -37.89
N VAL A 915 48.36 21.82 -37.94
CA VAL A 915 47.79 23.02 -38.57
C VAL A 915 47.61 22.82 -40.08
N ILE A 916 48.58 22.16 -40.72
CA ILE A 916 48.53 21.80 -42.14
C ILE A 916 47.39 20.80 -42.38
N ASP A 917 47.28 19.72 -41.59
CA ASP A 917 46.19 18.74 -41.71
C ASP A 917 44.81 19.36 -41.51
N VAL A 918 44.70 20.30 -40.56
CA VAL A 918 43.51 21.12 -40.34
C VAL A 918 43.19 21.95 -41.59
N LEU A 919 44.15 22.71 -42.13
CA LEU A 919 43.97 23.52 -43.34
C LEU A 919 43.60 22.67 -44.56
N LEU A 920 44.17 21.48 -44.71
CA LEU A 920 43.86 20.57 -45.80
C LEU A 920 42.48 19.94 -45.67
N ALA A 921 42.10 19.54 -44.45
CA ALA A 921 40.75 19.05 -44.17
C ALA A 921 39.70 20.14 -44.40
N ILE A 922 40.03 21.40 -44.06
CA ILE A 922 39.22 22.58 -44.38
C ILE A 922 39.07 22.71 -45.90
N LEU A 923 40.18 22.74 -46.64
CA LEU A 923 40.19 22.92 -48.10
C LEU A 923 39.43 21.80 -48.82
N LYS A 924 39.63 20.55 -48.40
CA LYS A 924 38.92 19.38 -48.93
C LYS A 924 37.41 19.43 -48.67
N LYS A 925 36.99 19.83 -47.46
CA LYS A 925 35.55 20.02 -47.18
C LYS A 925 34.96 21.20 -47.95
N CYS A 926 35.72 22.27 -48.16
CA CYS A 926 35.28 23.40 -49.00
C CYS A 926 35.06 22.95 -50.45
N SER A 927 35.99 22.18 -51.02
CA SER A 927 35.87 21.70 -52.41
C SER A 927 34.66 20.77 -52.63
N ASP A 928 34.31 19.95 -51.64
CA ASP A 928 33.16 19.03 -51.74
C ASP A 928 31.79 19.73 -51.67
N SER A 929 31.74 20.98 -51.16
CA SER A 929 30.50 21.67 -50.81
C SER A 929 30.13 22.87 -51.69
N LEU A 930 31.05 23.39 -52.50
CA LEU A 930 30.89 24.66 -53.21
C LEU A 930 30.95 24.45 -54.73
N SER A 931 29.90 24.90 -55.43
CA SER A 931 29.63 24.60 -56.85
C SER A 931 30.35 25.49 -57.88
N SER A 932 31.11 26.51 -57.46
CA SER A 932 31.91 27.34 -58.38
C SER A 932 33.36 27.52 -57.89
N SER A 933 34.33 26.95 -58.61
CA SER A 933 35.75 27.06 -58.26
C SER A 933 36.29 28.49 -58.36
N THR A 934 35.71 29.32 -59.24
CA THR A 934 36.22 30.65 -59.59
C THR A 934 36.03 31.73 -58.51
N GLN A 935 34.99 31.70 -57.68
CA GLN A 935 34.82 32.66 -56.59
C GLN A 935 35.78 32.40 -55.42
N ILE A 936 36.10 31.14 -55.17
CA ILE A 936 36.93 30.74 -54.02
C ILE A 936 38.40 30.99 -54.31
N THR A 937 38.88 30.69 -55.52
CA THR A 937 40.25 31.01 -55.94
C THR A 937 40.55 32.51 -55.80
N LYS A 938 39.55 33.37 -56.05
CA LYS A 938 39.68 34.84 -55.88
C LYS A 938 39.76 35.30 -54.42
N VAL A 939 39.16 34.57 -53.47
CA VAL A 939 39.12 34.96 -52.06
C VAL A 939 40.20 34.24 -51.25
N ILE A 940 40.33 32.92 -51.39
CA ILE A 940 41.27 32.09 -50.63
C ILE A 940 42.68 32.13 -51.24
N GLY A 941 42.79 32.20 -52.57
CA GLY A 941 44.08 32.23 -53.29
C GLY A 941 45.03 33.33 -52.82
N PRO A 942 44.63 34.62 -52.85
CA PRO A 942 45.50 35.72 -52.39
C PRO A 942 45.89 35.60 -50.92
N LEU A 943 44.98 35.04 -50.10
CA LEU A 943 45.19 34.89 -48.66
C LEU A 943 46.17 33.76 -48.32
N MET A 944 46.03 32.60 -48.98
CA MET A 944 46.97 31.51 -48.86
C MET A 944 48.35 31.91 -49.39
N ALA A 945 48.42 32.57 -50.54
CA ALA A 945 49.67 33.05 -51.10
C ALA A 945 50.37 34.07 -50.18
N SER A 946 49.63 35.04 -49.63
CA SER A 946 50.14 36.01 -48.65
C SER A 946 50.59 35.39 -47.32
N SER A 947 50.08 34.21 -46.96
CA SER A 947 50.45 33.52 -45.72
C SER A 947 51.64 32.60 -45.94
N LEU A 948 51.61 31.85 -47.04
CA LEU A 948 52.67 30.94 -47.47
C LEU A 948 53.95 31.69 -47.87
N CYS A 949 53.87 32.92 -48.39
CA CYS A 949 55.07 33.70 -48.69
C CYS A 949 55.86 34.14 -47.44
N LYS A 950 55.24 34.08 -46.25
CA LYS A 950 55.89 34.36 -44.96
C LYS A 950 56.59 33.12 -44.37
N THR A 951 56.62 32.00 -45.08
CA THR A 951 57.07 30.69 -44.58
C THR A 951 58.37 30.26 -45.23
N ASP A 952 59.13 29.38 -44.57
CA ASP A 952 60.34 28.80 -45.12
C ASP A 952 60.03 27.77 -46.20
N ALA A 953 60.87 27.73 -47.23
CA ALA A 953 60.63 26.93 -48.43
C ALA A 953 60.40 25.43 -48.18
N ALA A 954 61.03 24.88 -47.13
CA ALA A 954 60.87 23.50 -46.70
C ALA A 954 59.43 23.15 -46.28
N ARG A 955 58.63 24.16 -45.89
CA ARG A 955 57.22 24.00 -45.50
C ARG A 955 56.26 24.47 -46.58
N THR A 956 56.62 25.51 -47.33
CA THR A 956 55.79 26.02 -48.42
C THR A 956 55.60 24.98 -49.52
N LEU A 957 56.67 24.30 -49.94
CA LEU A 957 56.65 23.38 -51.08
C LEU A 957 55.75 22.15 -50.88
N PRO A 958 55.80 21.42 -49.74
CA PRO A 958 54.87 20.32 -49.48
C PRO A 958 53.41 20.73 -49.46
N ILE A 959 53.10 21.92 -48.89
CA ILE A 959 51.73 22.43 -48.84
C ILE A 959 51.23 22.75 -50.24
N VAL A 960 52.04 23.44 -51.05
CA VAL A 960 51.67 23.78 -52.43
C VAL A 960 51.53 22.53 -53.30
N ASP A 961 52.37 21.50 -53.11
CA ASP A 961 52.23 20.21 -53.81
C ASP A 961 50.97 19.43 -53.42
N LEU A 962 50.57 19.54 -52.15
CA LEU A 962 49.36 18.90 -51.66
C LEU A 962 48.11 19.66 -52.12
N VAL A 963 48.12 21.00 -52.07
CA VAL A 963 47.07 21.84 -52.67
C VAL A 963 46.97 21.57 -54.17
N ALA A 964 48.09 21.37 -54.89
CA ALA A 964 48.08 20.96 -56.29
C ALA A 964 47.41 19.60 -56.51
N SER A 965 47.50 18.70 -55.53
CA SER A 965 46.90 17.37 -55.60
C SER A 965 45.41 17.37 -55.23
N THR A 966 44.96 18.30 -54.38
CA THR A 966 43.57 18.37 -53.91
C THR A 966 42.73 19.43 -54.62
N TRP A 967 43.33 20.53 -55.08
CA TRP A 967 42.66 21.67 -55.71
C TRP A 967 43.57 22.38 -56.74
N PRO A 968 43.69 21.81 -57.96
CA PRO A 968 44.63 22.28 -58.97
C PRO A 968 44.47 23.76 -59.36
N GLU A 969 43.24 24.28 -59.41
CA GLU A 969 42.93 25.67 -59.76
C GLU A 969 43.42 26.68 -58.71
N LEU A 970 43.32 26.32 -57.43
CA LEU A 970 43.85 27.11 -56.33
C LEU A 970 45.38 27.05 -56.29
N ALA A 971 45.94 25.87 -56.57
CA ALA A 971 47.38 25.69 -56.67
C ALA A 971 47.97 26.50 -57.81
N GLU A 972 47.29 26.57 -58.97
CA GLU A 972 47.70 27.39 -60.10
C GLU A 972 47.79 28.87 -59.72
N TYR A 973 46.79 29.39 -59.02
CA TYR A 973 46.85 30.76 -58.49
C TYR A 973 48.05 30.97 -57.56
N ILE A 974 48.29 30.05 -56.61
CA ILE A 974 49.35 30.18 -55.59
C ILE A 974 50.75 30.07 -56.20
N VAL A 975 51.00 29.13 -57.13
CA VAL A 975 52.32 28.97 -57.77
C VAL A 975 52.68 30.14 -58.70
N HIS A 976 51.67 30.88 -59.15
CA HIS A 976 51.82 32.08 -59.98
C HIS A 976 51.86 33.39 -59.18
N ASP A 977 51.64 33.35 -57.86
CA ASP A 977 51.76 34.52 -56.99
C ASP A 977 53.22 35.01 -56.88
N GLY A 978 53.41 36.33 -57.04
CA GLY A 978 54.73 36.95 -57.03
C GLY A 978 55.45 36.86 -55.68
N GLY A 979 54.71 36.84 -54.56
CA GLY A 979 55.26 36.68 -53.22
C GLY A 979 55.80 35.27 -52.98
N ILE A 980 55.10 34.25 -53.47
CA ILE A 980 55.54 32.84 -53.40
C ILE A 980 56.77 32.60 -54.25
N GLN A 981 56.80 33.14 -55.48
CA GLN A 981 57.95 33.00 -56.37
C GLN A 981 59.21 33.69 -55.80
N ALA A 982 59.04 34.83 -55.13
CA ALA A 982 60.12 35.52 -54.44
C ALA A 982 60.63 34.73 -53.21
N ALA A 983 59.71 34.18 -52.40
CA ALA A 983 60.03 33.38 -51.23
C ALA A 983 60.77 32.06 -51.56
N LEU A 984 60.54 31.49 -52.74
CA LEU A 984 61.14 30.23 -53.21
C LEU A 984 62.30 30.43 -54.22
N SER A 985 62.96 31.60 -54.19
CA SER A 985 63.91 32.05 -55.21
C SER A 985 65.22 31.25 -55.32
N SER A 986 65.60 30.46 -54.30
CA SER A 986 66.80 29.61 -54.36
C SER A 986 66.70 28.55 -55.48
N THR A 987 67.81 28.20 -56.12
CA THR A 987 67.87 27.25 -57.25
C THR A 987 67.25 25.89 -56.95
N GLN A 988 67.42 25.36 -55.74
CA GLN A 988 66.86 24.07 -55.32
C GLN A 988 65.34 24.12 -55.14
N ASN A 989 64.83 25.15 -54.46
CA ASN A 989 63.40 25.33 -54.24
C ASN A 989 62.64 25.71 -55.52
N ARG A 990 63.29 26.43 -56.44
CA ARG A 990 62.74 26.75 -57.76
C ARG A 990 62.53 25.50 -58.61
N ARG A 991 63.45 24.53 -58.56
CA ARG A 991 63.27 23.23 -59.23
C ARG A 991 62.10 22.44 -58.65
N ALA A 992 61.95 22.41 -57.33
CA ALA A 992 60.83 21.76 -56.66
C ALA A 992 59.49 22.46 -57.00
N LEU A 993 59.45 23.79 -57.02
CA LEU A 993 58.27 24.57 -57.41
C LEU A 993 57.88 24.32 -58.88
N GLU A 994 58.86 24.21 -59.79
CA GLU A 994 58.60 23.86 -61.20
C GLU A 994 58.08 22.43 -61.36
N GLN A 995 58.48 21.49 -60.50
CA GLN A 995 57.89 20.14 -60.47
C GLN A 995 56.40 20.20 -60.06
N VAL A 996 56.06 21.02 -59.07
CA VAL A 996 54.67 21.23 -58.67
C VAL A 996 53.86 21.95 -59.76
N LYS A 997 54.41 22.99 -60.39
CA LYS A 997 53.77 23.65 -61.55
C LYS A 997 53.52 22.67 -62.69
N LYS A 998 54.48 21.78 -62.98
CA LYS A 998 54.32 20.73 -63.98
C LYS A 998 53.19 19.76 -63.60
N LYS A 999 53.08 19.41 -62.32
CA LYS A 999 52.00 18.58 -61.78
C LYS A 999 50.62 19.26 -61.92
N VAL A 1000 50.51 20.55 -61.59
CA VAL A 1000 49.28 21.34 -61.77
C VAL A 1000 48.86 21.38 -63.25
N ARG A 1001 49.81 21.60 -64.17
CA ARG A 1001 49.54 21.58 -65.62
C ARG A 1001 49.06 20.22 -66.13
N LEU A 1002 49.58 19.13 -65.57
CA LEU A 1002 49.18 17.76 -65.95
C LEU A 1002 47.77 17.40 -65.44
N LEU A 1003 47.30 18.05 -64.38
CA LEU A 1003 45.97 17.83 -63.81
C LEU A 1003 44.85 18.61 -64.53
N GLY A 1004 45.16 19.32 -65.62
CA GLY A 1004 44.16 19.79 -66.58
C GLY A 1004 43.35 21.02 -66.15
N VAL A 1005 43.95 21.98 -65.44
CA VAL A 1005 43.33 23.31 -65.28
C VAL A 1005 43.47 24.06 -66.60
N LYS A 1006 42.35 24.52 -67.16
CA LYS A 1006 42.27 25.32 -68.39
C LYS A 1006 41.88 26.75 -68.08
#